data_AF-A0A974BKJ9-F1
#
_entry.id   AF-A0A974BKJ9-F1
#
_cell.length_a   1.000
_cell.length_b   1.000
_cell.length_c   1.000
_cell.angle_alpha   90.00
_cell.angle_beta   90.00
_cell.angle_gamma   90.00
#
_symmetry.space_group_name_H-M   'P 1'
#
loop_
_entity.id
_entity.type
_entity.pdbx_description
1 polymer ?
#
loop_
_entity_poly.entity_id
_entity_poly.type
_entity_poly.pdbx_seq_one_letter_code
_entity_poly.pdbx_strand_id
1 'polypeptide(L)'
;MRKKSDKQQKYYFSDRLKRRLAQISHHPLTVVAAPSGFGKTTAVREYLKENLPDGACEYWYTCLGESASIFWRGICDVISNLNKKVADDLKNLKIPTKDTLFYMISYLKNICCHRETYIVIDNYQLVDLDIFRELVTAFSMHGNSVLHMIFITQRMDDIQQISICNDNIYVIDSSAFLFDREGIKKLFRMKSIRLTDDEAERMFIGTEGWIAAIRLQMISFIETGSFTLAADIDYLVEHAIWNHFDLEEKEFLLSISVLDGFTIRQATVMMNKNILPSKIRKFLKNNDFIRYMPDKLIYSIHSILRHYLRSCFYNQTSKDYQNQVYRKLGEACAADLKYCLAAEFYYKIEDFDAILSMPFTREHLEEQKEKFYSGFCAMLIKECPNEILCKYPFTMIVFGYMTLMNGYYDEYEKLCRLLCYVIQNGEGYSQKQLMKAEAEYTLLESLGKFNDITKMKEGQNKYRKLSGTSVDMIKVSIPWLFGSVSVLNMLWREEGKLKDVLQQIQEGKFLYHRLARGHGAGTYYTMQAEMMLMRGDDNEAEILSYKALHEARSYKQTDICLCIELILARIAILRGDVEAYFNSIKRIKDYSGKDSRLYIIRMIEHCMSIISFVLDDEEYVSPWFYDMENIKKTVYAPVVPHAQLLHLWLLLRKKRYNEFYAICEYALNMSGNSTGNIKYVMPQVYQLIFLSMAKRNNGRYLEAQEYLKEALTIALQDQIYLPFAQQGCMTDFLPELSVCFYDCIKTQGKNSFTGLMELCKRQKRGVSIIRRAIVQYKSPLTPREREIALLAKERLSSKEIAAKLYISEMTVRATLRSVYSKLDIHSRAELYLKEF
;
A
#
# COMPACT_ATOMS: atom_id res chain seq x y z
N MET A 1 -1.25 -29.96 54.20
CA MET A 1 -1.01 -30.81 53.02
C MET A 1 -2.20 -30.70 52.06
N ARG A 2 -2.13 -29.79 51.08
CA ARG A 2 -3.08 -29.75 49.96
C ARG A 2 -2.51 -30.62 48.84
N LYS A 3 -3.25 -31.67 48.44
CA LYS A 3 -2.92 -32.55 47.31
C LYS A 3 -2.71 -31.68 46.07
N LYS A 4 -1.46 -31.58 45.59
CA LYS A 4 -1.16 -31.14 44.22
C LYS A 4 -1.86 -32.13 43.29
N SER A 5 -2.85 -31.65 42.53
CA SER A 5 -3.37 -32.41 41.41
C SER A 5 -2.21 -32.69 40.46
N ASP A 6 -1.97 -33.97 40.19
CA ASP A 6 -1.01 -34.45 39.20
C ASP A 6 -1.46 -33.93 37.82
N LYS A 7 -1.03 -32.73 37.43
CA LYS A 7 -1.10 -32.29 36.04
C LYS A 7 -0.05 -33.09 35.31
N GLN A 8 -0.48 -34.14 34.60
CA GLN A 8 0.35 -34.86 33.65
C GLN A 8 1.04 -33.82 32.74
N GLN A 9 2.35 -33.70 32.88
CA GLN A 9 3.13 -32.69 32.15
C GLN A 9 3.08 -33.07 30.66
N LYS A 10 2.41 -32.27 29.83
CA LYS A 10 2.12 -32.62 28.41
C LYS A 10 3.34 -32.46 27.51
N TYR A 11 4.28 -31.58 27.88
CA TYR A 11 5.47 -31.24 27.09
C TYR A 11 6.72 -31.31 27.96
N TYR A 12 7.86 -31.67 27.35
CA TYR A 12 9.18 -31.58 27.98
C TYR A 12 10.09 -30.68 27.17
N PHE A 13 10.75 -29.79 27.88
CA PHE A 13 11.76 -28.87 27.36
C PHE A 13 13.09 -29.16 28.05
N SER A 14 14.18 -29.22 27.28
CA SER A 14 15.53 -29.42 27.81
C SER A 14 15.92 -28.26 28.73
N ASP A 15 16.79 -28.51 29.71
CA ASP A 15 17.29 -27.46 30.61
C ASP A 15 18.08 -26.38 29.86
N ARG A 16 18.64 -26.73 28.69
CA ARG A 16 19.23 -25.78 27.75
C ARG A 16 18.17 -24.83 27.19
N LEU A 17 17.08 -25.37 26.63
CA LEU A 17 16.01 -24.56 26.05
C LEU A 17 15.33 -23.69 27.09
N LYS A 18 15.04 -24.24 28.28
CA LYS A 18 14.47 -23.47 29.40
C LYS A 18 15.32 -22.27 29.77
N ARG A 19 16.65 -22.45 29.88
CA ARG A 19 17.58 -21.35 30.17
C ARG A 19 17.58 -20.27 29.08
N ARG A 20 17.49 -20.67 27.81
CA ARG A 20 17.41 -19.74 26.68
C ARG A 20 16.08 -18.97 26.67
N LEU A 21 14.95 -19.65 26.89
CA LEU A 21 13.63 -19.01 26.97
C LEU A 21 13.52 -18.05 28.15
N ALA A 22 14.15 -18.36 29.29
CA ALA A 22 14.20 -17.49 30.47
C ALA A 22 14.86 -16.12 30.21
N GLN A 23 15.63 -15.96 29.12
CA GLN A 23 16.22 -14.67 28.76
C GLN A 23 15.23 -13.74 28.06
N ILE A 24 14.07 -14.22 27.59
CA ILE A 24 13.11 -13.40 26.81
C ILE A 24 12.71 -12.12 27.56
N SER A 25 12.48 -12.19 28.87
CA SER A 25 12.08 -11.04 29.71
C SER A 25 13.21 -10.03 29.97
N HIS A 26 14.43 -10.32 29.52
CA HIS A 26 15.58 -9.44 29.72
C HIS A 26 15.94 -8.64 28.46
N HIS A 27 15.22 -8.85 27.35
CA HIS A 27 15.52 -8.22 26.07
C HIS A 27 14.28 -7.54 25.47
N PRO A 28 14.44 -6.35 24.84
CA PRO A 28 13.35 -5.66 24.16
C PRO A 28 12.72 -6.48 23.04
N LEU A 29 13.54 -7.27 22.34
CA LEU A 29 13.10 -8.14 21.26
C LEU A 29 13.86 -9.47 21.29
N THR A 30 13.14 -10.58 21.11
CA THR A 30 13.70 -11.91 20.91
C THR A 30 13.30 -12.46 19.54
N VAL A 31 14.26 -12.99 18.78
CA VAL A 31 14.01 -13.74 17.56
C VAL A 31 14.23 -15.23 17.85
N VAL A 32 13.19 -16.03 17.64
CA VAL A 32 13.22 -17.49 17.76
C VAL A 32 13.27 -18.09 16.36
N ALA A 33 14.45 -18.57 16.00
CA ALA A 33 14.83 -18.94 14.64
C ALA A 33 15.25 -20.40 14.58
N ALA A 34 14.47 -21.22 13.88
CA ALA A 34 14.82 -22.61 13.61
C ALA A 34 14.00 -23.11 12.42
N PRO A 35 14.43 -24.17 11.74
CA PRO A 35 13.63 -24.81 10.70
C PRO A 35 12.25 -25.27 11.19
N SER A 36 11.41 -25.66 10.24
CA SER A 36 10.10 -26.28 10.50
C SER A 36 10.23 -27.46 11.48
N GLY A 37 9.29 -27.62 12.41
CA GLY A 37 9.25 -28.80 13.29
C GLY A 37 10.12 -28.79 14.54
N PHE A 38 10.96 -27.76 14.75
CA PHE A 38 11.79 -27.63 15.95
C PHE A 38 10.99 -27.27 17.23
N GLY A 39 9.67 -27.13 17.15
CA GLY A 39 8.82 -26.87 18.32
C GLY A 39 8.82 -25.42 18.83
N LYS A 40 9.33 -24.45 18.04
CA LYS A 40 9.42 -23.02 18.40
C LYS A 40 8.14 -22.44 19.00
N THR A 41 7.04 -22.49 18.23
CA THR A 41 5.74 -21.95 18.61
C THR A 41 5.21 -22.57 19.90
N THR A 42 5.40 -23.88 20.09
CA THR A 42 4.99 -24.59 21.30
C THR A 42 5.86 -24.19 22.49
N ALA A 43 7.17 -24.10 22.30
CA ALA A 43 8.11 -23.74 23.36
C ALA A 43 7.85 -22.32 23.90
N VAL A 44 7.70 -21.34 23.01
CA VAL A 44 7.39 -19.94 23.41
C VAL A 44 6.04 -19.88 24.14
N ARG A 45 5.00 -20.53 23.60
CA ARG A 45 3.67 -20.47 24.20
C ARG A 45 3.61 -21.10 25.59
N GLU A 46 4.15 -22.30 25.75
CA GLU A 46 4.13 -22.97 27.06
C GLU A 46 5.03 -22.25 28.06
N TYR A 47 6.17 -21.70 27.61
CA TYR A 47 7.01 -20.86 28.46
C TYR A 47 6.25 -19.64 28.99
N LEU A 48 5.58 -18.86 28.12
CA LEU A 48 4.81 -17.71 28.55
C LEU A 48 3.68 -18.14 29.50
N LYS A 49 2.92 -19.17 29.15
CA LYS A 49 1.82 -19.67 29.98
C LYS A 49 2.24 -20.09 31.40
N GLU A 50 3.45 -20.63 31.57
CA GLU A 50 3.95 -21.10 32.87
C GLU A 50 4.73 -20.03 33.66
N ASN A 51 5.33 -19.04 32.99
CA ASN A 51 6.30 -18.12 33.59
C ASN A 51 5.90 -16.64 33.54
N LEU A 52 4.74 -16.29 32.97
CA LEU A 52 4.23 -14.92 32.99
C LEU A 52 3.95 -14.45 34.44
N PRO A 53 4.43 -13.26 34.83
CA PRO A 53 4.07 -12.65 36.11
C PRO A 53 2.57 -12.43 36.25
N ASP A 54 2.06 -12.44 37.49
CA ASP A 54 0.65 -12.15 37.75
C ASP A 54 0.27 -10.76 37.22
N GLY A 55 -0.69 -10.73 36.29
CA GLY A 55 -1.19 -9.50 35.66
C GLY A 55 -0.45 -9.05 34.40
N ALA A 56 0.52 -9.82 33.91
CA ALA A 56 1.18 -9.58 32.62
C ALA A 56 0.21 -9.73 31.44
N CYS A 57 0.45 -9.00 30.36
CA CYS A 57 -0.35 -9.03 29.13
C CYS A 57 0.35 -9.85 28.04
N GLU A 58 -0.40 -10.73 27.36
CA GLU A 58 0.08 -11.50 26.22
C GLU A 58 -0.79 -11.21 24.99
N TYR A 59 -0.15 -10.83 23.89
CA TYR A 59 -0.80 -10.66 22.59
C TYR A 59 -0.12 -11.54 21.55
N TRP A 60 -0.90 -12.32 20.82
CA TRP A 60 -0.37 -13.29 19.84
C TRP A 60 -0.93 -13.01 18.45
N TYR A 61 -0.04 -12.88 17.48
CA TYR A 61 -0.36 -12.77 16.06
C TYR A 61 0.34 -13.88 15.29
N THR A 62 -0.40 -14.72 14.56
CA THR A 62 0.19 -15.74 13.66
C THR A 62 -0.06 -15.37 12.21
N CYS A 63 1.00 -15.27 11.43
CA CYS A 63 0.96 -15.05 9.99
C CYS A 63 0.46 -16.30 9.26
N LEU A 64 -0.46 -16.13 8.31
CA LEU A 64 -1.05 -17.22 7.52
C LEU A 64 -0.79 -17.09 6.01
N GLY A 65 0.20 -16.29 5.61
CA GLY A 65 0.43 -15.97 4.19
C GLY A 65 -0.47 -14.85 3.67
N GLU A 66 -1.07 -14.06 4.56
CA GLU A 66 -1.79 -12.84 4.17
C GLU A 66 -0.84 -11.78 3.57
N SER A 67 -1.39 -10.85 2.78
CA SER A 67 -0.61 -9.76 2.18
C SER A 67 0.07 -8.89 3.25
N ALA A 68 1.20 -8.27 2.88
CA ALA A 68 1.94 -7.34 3.75
C ALA A 68 1.05 -6.25 4.39
N SER A 69 0.05 -5.76 3.68
CA SER A 69 -0.93 -4.77 4.19
C SER A 69 -1.83 -5.31 5.31
N ILE A 70 -2.31 -6.54 5.17
CA ILE A 70 -3.16 -7.20 6.17
C ILE A 70 -2.31 -7.58 7.38
N PHE A 71 -1.11 -8.12 7.14
CA PHE A 71 -0.12 -8.35 8.19
C PHE A 71 0.14 -7.07 8.99
N TRP A 72 0.50 -5.98 8.31
CA TRP A 72 0.82 -4.71 8.98
C TRP A 72 -0.36 -4.17 9.79
N ARG A 73 -1.57 -4.22 9.22
CA ARG A 73 -2.78 -3.84 9.94
C ARG A 73 -3.00 -4.70 11.17
N GLY A 74 -2.79 -6.01 11.06
CA GLY A 74 -2.87 -6.95 12.18
C GLY A 74 -1.87 -6.63 13.28
N ILE A 75 -0.64 -6.28 12.94
CA ILE A 75 0.36 -5.81 13.91
C ILE A 75 -0.10 -4.50 14.58
N CYS A 76 -0.60 -3.54 13.81
CA CYS A 76 -1.13 -2.31 14.36
C CYS A 76 -2.33 -2.54 15.29
N ASP A 77 -3.20 -3.49 14.96
CA ASP A 77 -4.36 -3.85 15.79
C ASP A 77 -3.90 -4.49 17.11
N VAL A 78 -2.85 -5.32 17.09
CA VAL A 78 -2.21 -5.83 18.31
C VAL A 78 -1.67 -4.68 19.16
N ILE A 79 -0.92 -3.75 18.55
CA ILE A 79 -0.37 -2.57 19.24
C ILE A 79 -1.49 -1.64 19.76
N SER A 80 -2.66 -1.62 19.11
CA SER A 80 -3.80 -0.81 19.53
C SER A 80 -4.32 -1.19 20.92
N ASN A 81 -4.18 -2.46 21.31
CA ASN A 81 -4.49 -2.92 22.66
C ASN A 81 -3.54 -2.36 23.73
N LEU A 82 -2.37 -1.88 23.33
CA LEU A 82 -1.34 -1.32 24.20
C LEU A 82 -1.43 0.21 24.25
N ASN A 83 -1.39 0.83 23.07
CA ASN A 83 -1.41 2.27 22.91
C ASN A 83 -2.11 2.61 21.59
N LYS A 84 -3.36 3.03 21.70
CA LYS A 84 -4.20 3.38 20.55
C LYS A 84 -3.59 4.47 19.68
N LYS A 85 -2.96 5.48 20.27
CA LYS A 85 -2.35 6.59 19.53
C LYS A 85 -1.18 6.10 18.67
N VAL A 86 -0.27 5.32 19.24
CA VAL A 86 0.85 4.74 18.48
C VAL A 86 0.34 3.81 17.37
N ALA A 87 -0.69 3.01 17.64
CA ALA A 87 -1.30 2.17 16.63
C ALA A 87 -1.90 2.97 15.47
N ASP A 88 -2.56 4.10 15.76
CA ASP A 88 -3.11 4.99 14.73
C ASP A 88 -1.97 5.65 13.92
N ASP A 89 -0.89 6.09 14.57
CA ASP A 89 0.30 6.65 13.93
C ASP A 89 1.00 5.61 13.01
N LEU A 90 1.11 4.35 13.47
CA LEU A 90 1.64 3.23 12.67
C LEU A 90 0.70 2.83 11.52
N LYS A 91 -0.62 2.91 11.70
CA LYS A 91 -1.60 2.71 10.62
C LYS A 91 -1.45 3.79 9.55
N ASN A 92 -1.22 5.03 9.95
CA ASN A 92 -1.02 6.17 9.06
C ASN A 92 0.29 6.07 8.26
N LEU A 93 1.33 5.43 8.82
CA LEU A 93 2.57 5.11 8.08
C LEU A 93 2.36 4.11 6.94
N LYS A 94 1.25 3.35 6.94
CA LYS A 94 1.04 2.18 6.07
C LYS A 94 2.17 1.15 6.26
N ILE A 95 2.28 0.20 5.33
CA ILE A 95 3.37 -0.79 5.35
C ILE A 95 4.71 -0.03 5.37
N PRO A 96 5.58 -0.26 6.35
CA PRO A 96 6.85 0.41 6.40
C PRO A 96 7.70 0.04 5.17
N THR A 97 8.37 1.03 4.61
CA THR A 97 9.49 0.92 3.67
C THR A 97 10.78 1.33 4.37
N LYS A 98 11.95 1.09 3.74
CA LYS A 98 13.26 1.47 4.29
C LYS A 98 13.31 2.94 4.74
N ASP A 99 12.71 3.83 3.96
CA ASP A 99 12.70 5.27 4.24
C ASP A 99 11.81 5.65 5.42
N THR A 100 10.79 4.83 5.72
CA THR A 100 9.81 5.12 6.78
C THR A 100 10.16 4.50 8.14
N LEU A 101 11.14 3.61 8.20
CA LEU A 101 11.53 2.91 9.43
C LEU A 101 11.94 3.87 10.55
N PHE A 102 12.57 4.99 10.21
CA PHE A 102 12.92 6.02 11.19
C PHE A 102 11.69 6.58 11.92
N TYR A 103 10.61 6.88 11.19
CA TYR A 103 9.35 7.35 11.77
C TYR A 103 8.69 6.27 12.62
N MET A 104 8.70 5.02 12.14
CA MET A 104 8.21 3.88 12.92
C MET A 104 8.95 3.76 14.26
N ILE A 105 10.29 3.83 14.26
CA ILE A 105 11.08 3.81 15.50
C ILE A 105 10.69 4.95 16.43
N SER A 106 10.51 6.17 15.89
CA SER A 106 10.05 7.33 16.66
C SER A 106 8.69 7.10 17.33
N TYR A 107 7.74 6.47 16.63
CA TYR A 107 6.43 6.17 17.18
C TYR A 107 6.47 5.04 18.21
N LEU A 108 7.26 3.99 17.96
CA LEU A 108 7.44 2.89 18.90
C LEU A 108 8.04 3.34 20.24
N LYS A 109 8.92 4.36 20.23
CA LYS A 109 9.45 4.97 21.46
C LYS A 109 8.39 5.61 22.36
N ASN A 110 7.20 5.90 21.83
CA ASN A 110 6.10 6.46 22.59
C ASN A 110 5.17 5.38 23.20
N ILE A 111 5.48 4.09 23.02
CA ILE A 111 4.70 3.02 23.64
C ILE A 111 4.91 3.03 25.15
N CYS A 112 3.81 3.20 25.88
CA CYS A 112 3.79 3.21 27.34
C CYS A 112 3.02 1.98 27.82
N CYS A 113 3.73 1.01 28.38
CA CYS A 113 3.17 -0.16 29.05
C CYS A 113 3.25 0.03 30.58
N HIS A 114 2.15 -0.23 31.28
CA HIS A 114 2.08 -0.16 32.75
C HIS A 114 2.33 -1.51 33.45
N ARG A 115 2.36 -2.59 32.67
CA ARG A 115 2.57 -3.97 33.13
C ARG A 115 3.48 -4.67 32.14
N GLU A 116 4.13 -5.72 32.62
CA GLU A 116 4.90 -6.63 31.78
C GLU A 116 4.06 -7.12 30.60
N THR A 117 4.54 -6.91 29.38
CA THR A 117 3.77 -7.11 28.15
C THR A 117 4.59 -7.89 27.13
N TYR A 118 3.98 -8.92 26.55
CA TYR A 118 4.59 -9.77 25.53
C TYR A 118 3.77 -9.71 24.24
N ILE A 119 4.43 -9.40 23.12
CA ILE A 119 3.84 -9.48 21.78
C ILE A 119 4.54 -10.58 21.01
N VAL A 120 3.79 -11.58 20.55
CA VAL A 120 4.33 -12.68 19.75
C VAL A 120 3.87 -12.56 18.31
N ILE A 121 4.82 -12.58 17.38
CA ILE A 121 4.61 -12.61 15.93
C ILE A 121 5.12 -13.95 15.42
N ASP A 122 4.19 -14.85 15.14
CA ASP A 122 4.42 -16.25 14.80
C ASP A 122 4.30 -16.48 13.29
N ASN A 123 5.13 -17.39 12.75
CA ASN A 123 5.26 -17.64 11.31
C ASN A 123 5.67 -16.42 10.47
N TYR A 124 6.52 -15.54 10.99
CA TYR A 124 6.89 -14.30 10.32
C TYR A 124 7.42 -14.49 8.88
N GLN A 125 8.05 -15.64 8.58
CA GLN A 125 8.55 -16.00 7.24
C GLN A 125 7.50 -16.01 6.13
N LEU A 126 6.21 -16.12 6.47
CA LEU A 126 5.11 -16.18 5.50
C LEU A 126 4.69 -14.80 5.00
N VAL A 127 5.23 -13.72 5.57
CA VAL A 127 4.96 -12.37 5.10
C VAL A 127 5.94 -12.03 3.99
N ASP A 128 5.40 -11.66 2.84
CA ASP A 128 6.19 -11.19 1.70
C ASP A 128 6.49 -9.70 1.85
N LEU A 129 7.69 -9.37 2.34
CA LEU A 129 8.14 -8.01 2.62
C LEU A 129 9.61 -7.82 2.20
N ASP A 130 9.87 -6.73 1.47
CA ASP A 130 11.22 -6.34 1.04
C ASP A 130 12.12 -5.82 2.18
N ILE A 131 11.55 -5.58 3.37
CA ILE A 131 12.22 -5.02 4.55
C ILE A 131 12.20 -5.96 5.77
N PHE A 132 12.19 -7.27 5.53
CA PHE A 132 12.03 -8.30 6.56
C PHE A 132 12.94 -8.11 7.79
N ARG A 133 14.22 -7.76 7.58
CA ARG A 133 15.22 -7.64 8.65
C ARG A 133 15.19 -6.28 9.32
N GLU A 134 15.07 -5.24 8.51
CA GLU A 134 15.05 -3.86 8.94
C GLU A 134 13.80 -3.58 9.80
N LEU A 135 12.68 -4.27 9.53
CA LEU A 135 11.47 -4.18 10.33
C LEU A 135 11.67 -4.76 11.75
N VAL A 136 12.27 -5.94 11.87
CA VAL A 136 12.62 -6.54 13.18
C VAL A 136 13.56 -5.63 13.95
N THR A 137 14.53 -5.04 13.26
CA THR A 137 15.47 -4.07 13.84
C THR A 137 14.74 -2.84 14.37
N ALA A 138 13.81 -2.27 13.60
CA ALA A 138 13.01 -1.13 14.04
C ALA A 138 12.15 -1.45 15.28
N PHE A 139 11.53 -2.63 15.32
CA PHE A 139 10.76 -3.06 16.49
C PHE A 139 11.61 -3.18 17.76
N SER A 140 12.88 -3.58 17.66
CA SER A 140 13.76 -3.68 18.82
C SER A 140 14.06 -2.33 19.52
N MET A 141 13.81 -1.21 18.84
CA MET A 141 14.19 0.13 19.30
C MET A 141 13.06 0.87 20.04
N HIS A 142 12.04 0.16 20.54
CA HIS A 142 10.91 0.75 21.27
C HIS A 142 11.30 1.35 22.63
N GLY A 143 12.40 0.89 23.26
CA GLY A 143 12.98 1.49 24.46
C GLY A 143 12.16 1.32 25.76
N ASN A 144 11.11 0.51 25.76
CA ASN A 144 10.29 0.24 26.94
C ASN A 144 10.81 -0.99 27.71
N SER A 145 11.14 -0.84 28.99
CA SER A 145 11.78 -1.90 29.79
C SER A 145 10.87 -3.09 30.15
N VAL A 146 9.55 -2.96 29.98
CA VAL A 146 8.54 -3.99 30.33
C VAL A 146 7.79 -4.52 29.10
N LEU A 147 8.27 -4.19 27.90
CA LEU A 147 7.71 -4.66 26.63
C LEU A 147 8.68 -5.59 25.93
N HIS A 148 8.23 -6.81 25.66
CA HIS A 148 9.04 -7.86 25.03
C HIS A 148 8.36 -8.33 23.75
N MET A 149 9.01 -8.10 22.61
CA MET A 149 8.51 -8.56 21.31
C MET A 149 9.21 -9.87 20.92
N ILE A 150 8.46 -10.86 20.44
CA ILE A 150 8.96 -12.20 20.13
C ILE A 150 8.61 -12.54 18.68
N PHE A 151 9.61 -12.65 17.81
CA PHE A 151 9.44 -13.04 16.41
C PHE A 151 9.80 -14.51 16.22
N ILE A 152 8.87 -15.33 15.75
CA ILE A 152 9.08 -16.75 15.47
C ILE A 152 9.13 -16.95 13.96
N THR A 153 10.25 -17.47 13.45
CA THR A 153 10.53 -17.54 12.01
C THR A 153 11.35 -18.77 11.61
N GLN A 154 11.38 -19.05 10.31
CA GLN A 154 12.15 -20.13 9.69
C GLN A 154 13.34 -19.62 8.83
N ARG A 155 13.43 -18.31 8.54
CA ARG A 155 14.50 -17.73 7.71
C ARG A 155 15.79 -17.52 8.51
N MET A 156 16.65 -18.54 8.57
CA MET A 156 17.87 -18.52 9.38
C MET A 156 18.94 -17.54 8.87
N ASP A 157 19.13 -17.46 7.56
CA ASP A 157 20.19 -16.65 6.94
C ASP A 157 20.02 -15.15 7.22
N ASP A 158 18.77 -14.70 7.27
CA ASP A 158 18.42 -13.32 7.58
C ASP A 158 18.76 -12.90 9.00
N ILE A 159 18.89 -13.85 9.93
CA ILE A 159 18.98 -13.60 11.39
C ILE A 159 20.42 -13.62 11.87
N GLN A 160 21.27 -14.42 11.24
CA GLN A 160 22.72 -14.42 11.52
C GLN A 160 23.34 -13.03 11.27
N GLN A 161 22.81 -12.28 10.30
CA GLN A 161 23.23 -10.90 10.02
C GLN A 161 22.67 -9.88 11.04
N ILE A 162 21.50 -10.15 11.64
CA ILE A 162 20.87 -9.29 12.65
C ILE A 162 21.62 -9.38 14.00
N SER A 163 21.97 -10.60 14.42
CA SER A 163 22.58 -10.86 15.74
C SER A 163 23.97 -10.25 15.93
N ILE A 164 24.68 -9.91 14.85
CA ILE A 164 26.04 -9.35 14.91
C ILE A 164 26.00 -7.83 15.17
N CYS A 165 24.88 -7.16 14.89
CA CYS A 165 24.82 -5.70 14.76
C CYS A 165 23.89 -4.98 15.74
N ASN A 166 23.15 -5.68 16.62
CA ASN A 166 22.17 -5.04 17.51
C ASN A 166 21.99 -5.74 18.86
N ASP A 167 22.48 -5.11 19.93
CA ASP A 167 22.41 -5.62 21.31
C ASP A 167 20.98 -5.70 21.90
N ASN A 168 20.00 -5.03 21.28
CA ASN A 168 18.60 -5.08 21.71
C ASN A 168 17.88 -6.37 21.27
N ILE A 169 18.52 -7.19 20.44
CA ILE A 169 17.92 -8.39 19.85
C ILE A 169 18.60 -9.62 20.40
N TYR A 170 17.83 -10.43 21.13
CA TYR A 170 18.25 -11.74 21.57
C TYR A 170 17.84 -12.82 20.57
N VAL A 171 18.77 -13.72 20.20
CA VAL A 171 18.48 -14.79 19.24
C VAL A 171 18.50 -16.15 19.93
N ILE A 172 17.42 -16.91 19.73
CA ILE A 172 17.33 -18.33 20.06
C ILE A 172 17.37 -19.11 18.75
N ASP A 173 18.54 -19.62 18.41
CA ASP A 173 18.78 -20.41 17.19
C ASP A 173 18.34 -21.88 17.34
N SER A 174 18.47 -22.64 16.24
CA SER A 174 18.11 -24.06 16.15
C SER A 174 18.83 -24.93 17.18
N SER A 175 20.07 -24.60 17.57
CA SER A 175 20.86 -25.40 18.51
C SER A 175 20.23 -25.45 19.90
N ALA A 176 19.44 -24.44 20.29
CA ALA A 176 18.74 -24.41 21.57
C ALA A 176 17.62 -25.46 21.66
N PHE A 177 17.07 -25.86 20.51
CA PHE A 177 15.93 -26.76 20.40
C PHE A 177 16.31 -28.23 20.20
N LEU A 178 17.59 -28.51 19.95
CA LEU A 178 18.09 -29.87 19.77
C LEU A 178 18.17 -30.61 21.12
N PHE A 179 17.69 -31.85 21.11
CA PHE A 179 17.73 -32.76 22.24
C PHE A 179 19.04 -33.53 22.25
N ASP A 180 19.69 -33.58 23.40
CA ASP A 180 20.78 -34.52 23.64
C ASP A 180 20.23 -35.90 24.01
N ARG A 181 21.12 -36.90 24.08
CA ARG A 181 20.79 -38.30 24.42
C ARG A 181 20.00 -38.42 25.72
N GLU A 182 20.40 -37.66 26.74
CA GLU A 182 19.71 -37.62 28.03
C GLU A 182 18.32 -36.99 27.93
N GLY A 183 18.18 -35.92 27.15
CA GLY A 183 16.91 -35.29 26.83
C GLY A 183 15.95 -36.24 26.09
N ILE A 184 16.46 -37.02 25.13
CA ILE A 184 15.69 -38.06 24.42
C ILE A 184 15.18 -39.11 25.42
N LYS A 185 16.06 -39.66 26.28
CA LYS A 185 15.65 -40.63 27.31
C LYS A 185 14.58 -40.06 28.23
N LYS A 186 14.74 -38.82 28.70
CA LYS A 186 13.76 -38.14 29.55
C LYS A 186 12.42 -37.94 28.85
N LEU A 187 12.43 -37.57 27.58
CA LEU A 187 11.22 -37.41 26.76
C LEU A 187 10.46 -38.74 26.61
N PHE A 188 11.14 -39.84 26.29
CA PHE A 188 10.52 -41.17 26.18
C PHE A 188 9.96 -41.67 27.52
N ARG A 189 10.65 -41.38 28.63
CA ARG A 189 10.18 -41.73 29.99
C ARG A 189 8.84 -41.10 30.33
N MET A 190 8.49 -39.94 29.76
CA MET A 190 7.15 -39.34 29.94
C MET A 190 6.03 -40.19 29.35
N LYS A 191 6.33 -40.99 28.33
CA LYS A 191 5.44 -41.98 27.73
C LYS A 191 5.58 -43.36 28.37
N SER A 192 6.26 -43.45 29.51
CA SER A 192 6.58 -44.69 30.21
C SER A 192 7.46 -45.66 29.41
N ILE A 193 8.21 -45.16 28.42
CA ILE A 193 9.15 -45.94 27.62
C ILE A 193 10.57 -45.69 28.15
N ARG A 194 11.32 -46.77 28.43
CA ARG A 194 12.71 -46.68 28.87
C ARG A 194 13.63 -47.14 27.74
N LEU A 195 14.40 -46.21 27.20
CA LEU A 195 15.43 -46.51 26.22
C LEU A 195 16.73 -46.93 26.91
N THR A 196 17.41 -47.93 26.33
CA THR A 196 18.82 -48.24 26.61
C THR A 196 19.74 -47.15 26.07
N ASP A 197 21.01 -47.15 26.49
CA ASP A 197 22.00 -46.17 26.02
C ASP A 197 22.23 -46.32 24.49
N ASP A 198 22.31 -47.55 23.99
CA ASP A 198 22.47 -47.84 22.55
C ASP A 198 21.24 -47.43 21.72
N GLU A 199 20.03 -47.55 22.26
CA GLU A 199 18.81 -47.08 21.60
C GLU A 199 18.72 -45.55 21.57
N ALA A 200 19.12 -44.88 22.66
CA ALA A 200 19.19 -43.42 22.71
C ALA A 200 20.29 -42.89 21.76
N GLU A 201 21.42 -43.59 21.63
CA GLU A 201 22.48 -43.25 20.68
C GLU A 201 21.97 -43.38 19.23
N ARG A 202 21.36 -44.51 18.89
CA ARG A 202 20.79 -44.74 17.55
C ARG A 202 19.72 -43.70 17.20
N MET A 203 18.86 -43.35 18.16
CA MET A 203 17.87 -42.28 18.00
C MET A 203 18.52 -40.93 17.76
N PHE A 204 19.56 -40.60 18.53
CA PHE A 204 20.27 -39.33 18.39
C PHE A 204 20.96 -39.23 17.03
N ILE A 205 21.63 -40.30 16.57
CA ILE A 205 22.28 -40.33 15.24
C ILE A 205 21.23 -40.19 14.12
N GLY A 206 20.08 -40.86 14.23
CA GLY A 206 19.05 -40.84 13.19
C GLY A 206 18.18 -39.57 13.16
N THR A 207 18.18 -38.76 14.23
CA THR A 207 17.31 -37.57 14.34
C THR A 207 18.08 -36.27 14.59
N GLU A 208 19.36 -36.37 14.91
CA GLU A 208 20.25 -35.28 15.34
C GLU A 208 19.70 -34.43 16.49
N GLY A 209 18.77 -34.98 17.28
CA GLY A 209 18.11 -34.24 18.35
C GLY A 209 16.90 -33.40 17.90
N TRP A 210 16.48 -33.48 16.64
CA TRP A 210 15.33 -32.74 16.12
C TRP A 210 14.01 -33.32 16.63
N ILE A 211 13.28 -32.52 17.43
CA ILE A 211 12.09 -32.99 18.14
C ILE A 211 11.00 -33.58 17.24
N ALA A 212 10.81 -33.06 16.02
CA ALA A 212 9.80 -33.65 15.13
C ALA A 212 10.19 -35.06 14.68
N ALA A 213 11.44 -35.28 14.23
CA ALA A 213 11.92 -36.62 13.91
C ALA A 213 11.88 -37.55 15.13
N ILE A 214 12.29 -37.07 16.31
CA ILE A 214 12.19 -37.85 17.55
C ILE A 214 10.74 -38.24 17.84
N ARG A 215 9.77 -37.33 17.68
CA ARG A 215 8.35 -37.64 17.90
C ARG A 215 7.80 -38.62 16.86
N LEU A 216 8.18 -38.48 15.59
CA LEU A 216 7.78 -39.42 14.53
C LEU A 216 8.34 -40.82 14.81
N GLN A 217 9.63 -40.92 15.16
CA GLN A 217 10.27 -42.17 15.56
C GLN A 217 9.67 -42.76 16.84
N MET A 218 9.29 -41.94 17.81
CA MET A 218 8.62 -42.39 19.03
C MET A 218 7.24 -42.99 18.75
N ILE A 219 6.46 -42.37 17.86
CA ILE A 219 5.17 -42.91 17.43
C ILE A 219 5.39 -44.25 16.73
N SER A 220 6.31 -44.30 15.75
CA SER A 220 6.66 -45.53 15.04
C SER A 220 7.17 -46.64 15.98
N PHE A 221 7.96 -46.30 16.99
CA PHE A 221 8.45 -47.24 18.00
C PHE A 221 7.34 -47.79 18.90
N ILE A 222 6.38 -46.95 19.31
CA ILE A 222 5.22 -47.39 20.10
C ILE A 222 4.41 -48.45 19.34
N GLU A 223 4.35 -48.34 18.01
CA GLU A 223 3.53 -49.20 17.16
C GLU A 223 4.29 -50.45 16.69
N THR A 224 5.56 -50.32 16.31
CA THR A 224 6.35 -51.40 15.68
C THR A 224 7.36 -52.06 16.62
N GLY A 225 7.67 -51.44 17.77
CA GLY A 225 8.69 -51.89 18.71
C GLY A 225 10.13 -51.71 18.25
N SER A 226 10.39 -51.02 17.13
CA SER A 226 11.74 -50.81 16.58
C SER A 226 11.94 -49.41 16.01
N PHE A 227 13.21 -49.00 15.82
CA PHE A 227 13.57 -47.70 15.22
C PHE A 227 13.97 -47.87 13.76
N THR A 228 13.58 -46.92 12.91
CA THR A 228 13.97 -46.89 11.50
C THR A 228 15.18 -45.97 11.30
N LEU A 229 16.36 -46.55 11.02
CA LEU A 229 17.59 -45.78 10.78
C LEU A 229 17.59 -45.14 9.37
N ALA A 230 18.09 -43.91 9.27
CA ALA A 230 18.36 -43.18 8.01
C ALA A 230 17.13 -42.82 7.13
N ALA A 231 15.98 -42.59 7.75
CA ALA A 231 14.78 -42.14 7.07
C ALA A 231 14.77 -40.62 6.84
N ASP A 232 14.55 -40.19 5.60
CA ASP A 232 14.21 -38.78 5.29
C ASP A 232 12.90 -38.37 6.01
N ILE A 233 12.70 -37.07 6.23
CA ILE A 233 11.52 -36.49 6.87
C ILE A 233 10.24 -37.01 6.23
N ASP A 234 10.21 -37.09 4.90
CA ASP A 234 9.06 -37.58 4.17
C ASP A 234 8.76 -39.05 4.54
N TYR A 235 9.78 -39.90 4.67
CA TYR A 235 9.62 -41.28 5.13
C TYR A 235 9.11 -41.35 6.58
N LEU A 236 9.62 -40.47 7.47
CA LEU A 236 9.17 -40.42 8.86
C LEU A 236 7.71 -39.96 8.98
N VAL A 237 7.31 -38.95 8.20
CA VAL A 237 5.91 -38.50 8.14
C VAL A 237 5.03 -39.59 7.55
N GLU A 238 5.52 -40.28 6.51
CA GLU A 238 4.82 -41.38 5.86
C GLU A 238 4.49 -42.50 6.87
N HIS A 239 5.51 -43.01 7.55
CA HIS A 239 5.36 -44.14 8.45
C HIS A 239 4.69 -43.80 9.78
N ALA A 240 4.98 -42.64 10.37
CA ALA A 240 4.45 -42.30 11.70
C ALA A 240 3.06 -41.66 11.65
N ILE A 241 2.70 -40.99 10.56
CA ILE A 241 1.45 -40.21 10.48
C ILE A 241 0.59 -40.68 9.31
N TRP A 242 1.12 -40.61 8.09
CA TRP A 242 0.34 -40.82 6.87
C TRP A 242 -0.26 -42.22 6.81
N ASN A 243 0.52 -43.27 7.07
CA ASN A 243 0.08 -44.66 6.97
C ASN A 243 -1.04 -45.03 7.95
N HIS A 244 -1.21 -44.25 9.02
CA HIS A 244 -2.25 -44.45 10.03
C HIS A 244 -3.57 -43.75 9.71
N PHE A 245 -3.57 -42.83 8.74
CA PHE A 245 -4.79 -42.22 8.27
C PHE A 245 -5.57 -43.19 7.40
N ASP A 246 -6.87 -43.26 7.63
CA ASP A 246 -7.75 -43.96 6.71
C ASP A 246 -7.89 -43.19 5.38
N LEU A 247 -8.53 -43.84 4.40
CA LEU A 247 -8.65 -43.29 3.06
C LEU A 247 -9.37 -41.92 3.04
N GLU A 248 -10.40 -41.74 3.88
CA GLU A 248 -11.17 -40.50 3.95
C GLU A 248 -10.33 -39.34 4.53
N GLU A 249 -9.53 -39.62 5.57
CA GLU A 249 -8.61 -38.66 6.19
C GLU A 249 -7.46 -38.28 5.24
N LYS A 250 -6.89 -39.27 4.53
CA LYS A 250 -5.83 -39.07 3.53
C LYS A 250 -6.29 -38.16 2.40
N GLU A 251 -7.44 -38.47 1.79
CA GLU A 251 -8.01 -37.67 0.70
C GLU A 251 -8.32 -36.24 1.15
N PHE A 252 -8.92 -36.09 2.34
CA PHE A 252 -9.22 -34.77 2.90
C PHE A 252 -7.95 -33.94 3.10
N LEU A 253 -6.92 -34.50 3.75
CA LEU A 253 -5.68 -33.77 4.04
C LEU A 253 -4.89 -33.40 2.78
N LEU A 254 -4.79 -34.31 1.81
CA LEU A 254 -4.15 -33.99 0.53
C LEU A 254 -4.85 -32.81 -0.14
N SER A 255 -6.17 -32.88 -0.24
CA SER A 255 -6.97 -31.87 -0.93
C SER A 255 -6.87 -30.49 -0.28
N ILE A 256 -6.84 -30.40 1.05
CA ILE A 256 -6.78 -29.13 1.79
C ILE A 256 -5.35 -28.58 1.96
N SER A 257 -4.32 -29.41 1.76
CA SER A 257 -2.91 -29.04 1.94
C SER A 257 -2.42 -27.93 1.00
N VAL A 258 -3.13 -27.71 -0.11
CA VAL A 258 -2.86 -26.64 -1.06
C VAL A 258 -3.03 -25.26 -0.41
N LEU A 259 -3.95 -25.12 0.55
CA LEU A 259 -4.17 -23.87 1.29
C LEU A 259 -3.17 -23.69 2.44
N ASP A 260 -2.77 -22.45 2.73
CA ASP A 260 -1.90 -22.16 3.89
C ASP A 260 -2.66 -22.22 5.22
N GLY A 261 -3.97 -22.03 5.18
CA GLY A 261 -4.93 -22.28 6.25
C GLY A 261 -6.34 -22.39 5.68
N PHE A 262 -7.26 -23.04 6.41
CA PHE A 262 -8.61 -23.30 5.92
C PHE A 262 -9.71 -23.08 6.96
N THR A 263 -10.88 -22.67 6.48
CA THR A 263 -12.11 -22.54 7.30
C THR A 263 -12.85 -23.87 7.38
N ILE A 264 -13.77 -24.00 8.34
CA ILE A 264 -14.69 -25.16 8.39
C ILE A 264 -15.48 -25.30 7.09
N ARG A 265 -15.87 -24.18 6.48
CA ARG A 265 -16.64 -24.15 5.24
C ARG A 265 -15.82 -24.67 4.05
N GLN A 266 -14.56 -24.26 3.95
CA GLN A 266 -13.66 -24.82 2.94
C GLN A 266 -13.46 -26.32 3.14
N ALA A 267 -13.26 -26.78 4.38
CA ALA A 267 -13.15 -28.21 4.67
C ALA A 267 -14.40 -29.01 4.26
N THR A 268 -15.62 -28.48 4.49
CA THR A 268 -16.86 -29.14 4.07
C THR A 268 -16.99 -29.28 2.56
N VAL A 269 -16.61 -28.24 1.81
CA VAL A 269 -16.62 -28.26 0.33
C VAL A 269 -15.64 -29.29 -0.20
N MET A 270 -14.41 -29.33 0.33
CA MET A 270 -13.40 -30.30 -0.11
C MET A 270 -13.87 -31.76 0.04
N MET A 271 -14.61 -32.05 1.11
CA MET A 271 -15.18 -33.38 1.38
C MET A 271 -16.49 -33.68 0.64
N ASN A 272 -17.04 -32.75 -0.15
CA ASN A 272 -18.37 -32.85 -0.77
C ASN A 272 -19.48 -33.15 0.27
N LYS A 273 -19.44 -32.50 1.44
CA LYS A 273 -20.46 -32.65 2.50
C LYS A 273 -21.07 -31.30 2.87
N ASN A 274 -22.33 -31.31 3.28
CA ASN A 274 -23.00 -30.10 3.81
C ASN A 274 -22.52 -29.73 5.22
N ILE A 275 -22.08 -30.73 6.00
CA ILE A 275 -21.63 -30.58 7.38
C ILE A 275 -20.36 -31.41 7.54
N LEU A 276 -19.37 -30.86 8.25
CA LEU A 276 -18.12 -31.55 8.50
C LEU A 276 -18.40 -32.79 9.38
N PRO A 277 -18.04 -34.01 8.93
CA PRO A 277 -18.31 -35.23 9.70
C PRO A 277 -17.79 -35.13 11.12
N SER A 278 -18.54 -35.67 12.09
CA SER A 278 -18.16 -35.63 13.51
C SER A 278 -16.80 -36.30 13.76
N LYS A 279 -16.48 -37.34 12.98
CA LYS A 279 -15.18 -38.00 12.94
C LYS A 279 -14.05 -37.04 12.55
N ILE A 280 -14.16 -36.36 11.40
CA ILE A 280 -13.18 -35.38 10.93
C ILE A 280 -13.07 -34.18 11.89
N ARG A 281 -14.19 -33.73 12.47
CA ARG A 281 -14.16 -32.67 13.49
C ARG A 281 -13.39 -33.11 14.74
N LYS A 282 -13.53 -34.37 15.19
CA LYS A 282 -12.73 -34.93 16.30
C LYS A 282 -11.26 -35.08 15.90
N PHE A 283 -11.00 -35.57 14.69
CA PHE A 283 -9.67 -35.67 14.12
C PHE A 283 -8.93 -34.32 14.12
N LEU A 284 -9.53 -33.27 13.54
CA LEU A 284 -8.95 -31.92 13.52
C LEU A 284 -8.68 -31.34 14.91
N LYS A 285 -9.46 -31.73 15.92
CA LYS A 285 -9.27 -31.28 17.32
C LYS A 285 -8.18 -32.05 18.06
N ASN A 286 -7.98 -33.33 17.72
CA ASN A 286 -7.09 -34.23 18.44
C ASN A 286 -5.74 -34.43 17.72
N ASN A 287 -5.59 -33.92 16.50
CA ASN A 287 -4.36 -34.03 15.72
C ASN A 287 -3.31 -33.00 16.21
N ASP A 288 -2.13 -33.49 16.60
CA ASP A 288 -1.03 -32.66 17.11
C ASP A 288 -0.38 -31.75 16.04
N PHE A 289 -0.58 -32.05 14.75
CA PHE A 289 -0.04 -31.31 13.60
C PHE A 289 -1.06 -30.38 12.95
N ILE A 290 -2.30 -30.29 13.47
CA ILE A 290 -3.32 -29.38 12.97
C ILE A 290 -3.79 -28.51 14.12
N ARG A 291 -3.68 -27.20 13.93
CA ARG A 291 -4.00 -26.23 14.97
C ARG A 291 -5.21 -25.39 14.58
N TYR A 292 -6.15 -25.26 15.50
CA TYR A 292 -7.25 -24.31 15.38
C TYR A 292 -6.87 -22.95 15.98
N MET A 293 -7.11 -21.89 15.21
CA MET A 293 -6.94 -20.50 15.60
C MET A 293 -8.32 -19.85 15.81
N PRO A 294 -8.77 -19.67 17.06
CA PRO A 294 -10.12 -19.21 17.36
C PRO A 294 -10.36 -17.73 17.00
N ASP A 295 -9.32 -16.90 17.06
CA ASP A 295 -9.31 -15.49 16.68
C ASP A 295 -9.58 -15.27 15.18
N LYS A 296 -9.01 -16.13 14.33
CA LYS A 296 -9.19 -16.08 12.87
C LYS A 296 -10.23 -17.06 12.35
N LEU A 297 -10.79 -17.94 13.21
CA LEU A 297 -11.68 -19.05 12.86
C LEU A 297 -11.10 -19.99 11.77
N ILE A 298 -9.79 -20.17 11.75
CA ILE A 298 -9.04 -20.92 10.72
C ILE A 298 -8.28 -22.09 11.34
N TYR A 299 -8.17 -23.20 10.61
CA TYR A 299 -7.22 -24.28 10.89
C TYR A 299 -5.94 -24.09 10.10
N SER A 300 -4.80 -24.39 10.72
CA SER A 300 -3.49 -24.37 10.08
C SER A 300 -2.81 -25.72 10.23
N ILE A 301 -2.35 -26.28 9.12
CA ILE A 301 -1.56 -27.51 9.10
C ILE A 301 -0.10 -27.14 9.37
N HIS A 302 0.51 -27.85 10.31
CA HIS A 302 1.92 -27.69 10.64
C HIS A 302 2.79 -27.86 9.39
N SER A 303 3.80 -27.00 9.22
CA SER A 303 4.56 -26.89 7.97
C SER A 303 5.27 -28.17 7.53
N ILE A 304 5.71 -29.05 8.44
CA ILE A 304 6.24 -30.39 8.07
C ILE A 304 5.16 -31.22 7.35
N LEU A 305 4.01 -31.42 8.01
CA LEU A 305 2.94 -32.24 7.46
C LEU A 305 2.42 -31.61 6.16
N ARG A 306 2.29 -30.28 6.12
CA ARG A 306 1.88 -29.57 4.90
C ARG A 306 2.87 -29.74 3.76
N HIS A 307 4.18 -29.71 4.03
CA HIS A 307 5.21 -29.95 3.03
C HIS A 307 5.09 -31.35 2.44
N TYR A 308 5.04 -32.38 3.30
CA TYR A 308 4.85 -33.76 2.88
C TYR A 308 3.57 -33.93 2.05
N LEU A 309 2.43 -33.42 2.54
CA LEU A 309 1.15 -33.50 1.84
C LEU A 309 1.18 -32.79 0.48
N ARG A 310 1.85 -31.62 0.37
CA ARG A 310 2.04 -30.93 -0.91
C ARG A 310 2.95 -31.74 -1.85
N SER A 311 4.02 -32.34 -1.34
CA SER A 311 4.89 -33.23 -2.12
C SER A 311 4.09 -34.41 -2.67
N CYS A 312 3.31 -35.10 -1.84
CA CYS A 312 2.39 -36.15 -2.27
C CYS A 312 1.38 -35.63 -3.29
N PHE A 313 0.75 -34.48 -3.03
CA PHE A 313 -0.22 -33.89 -3.95
C PHE A 313 0.40 -33.62 -5.34
N TYR A 314 1.54 -32.94 -5.42
CA TYR A 314 2.14 -32.56 -6.70
C TYR A 314 2.82 -33.71 -7.44
N ASN A 315 3.46 -34.63 -6.70
CA ASN A 315 4.35 -35.64 -7.29
C ASN A 315 3.73 -37.05 -7.34
N GLN A 316 2.76 -37.36 -6.48
CA GLN A 316 2.22 -38.72 -6.32
C GLN A 316 0.73 -38.84 -6.70
N THR A 317 0.04 -37.73 -7.00
CA THR A 317 -1.34 -37.78 -7.50
C THR A 317 -1.42 -37.49 -8.98
N SER A 318 -2.44 -38.04 -9.65
CA SER A 318 -2.66 -37.80 -11.07
C SER A 318 -3.05 -36.34 -11.34
N LYS A 319 -2.76 -35.85 -12.55
CA LYS A 319 -3.19 -34.53 -12.99
C LYS A 319 -4.71 -34.36 -12.87
N ASP A 320 -5.48 -35.41 -13.16
CA ASP A 320 -6.94 -35.40 -13.02
C ASP A 320 -7.38 -35.17 -11.58
N TYR A 321 -6.74 -35.83 -10.61
CA TYR A 321 -7.03 -35.60 -9.20
C TYR A 321 -6.66 -34.16 -8.78
N GLN A 322 -5.48 -33.68 -9.18
CA GLN A 322 -5.06 -32.30 -8.90
C GLN A 322 -6.07 -31.29 -9.47
N ASN A 323 -6.55 -31.53 -10.69
CA ASN A 323 -7.55 -30.67 -11.34
C ASN A 323 -8.89 -30.67 -10.58
N GLN A 324 -9.35 -31.83 -10.12
CA GLN A 324 -10.56 -31.93 -9.28
C GLN A 324 -10.40 -31.15 -7.97
N VAL A 325 -9.21 -31.24 -7.34
CA VAL A 325 -8.92 -30.48 -6.12
C VAL A 325 -8.91 -28.97 -6.39
N TYR A 326 -8.28 -28.51 -7.47
CA TYR A 326 -8.31 -27.10 -7.84
C TYR A 326 -9.73 -26.58 -8.10
N ARG A 327 -10.57 -27.35 -8.78
CA ARG A 327 -11.98 -26.98 -8.99
C ARG A 327 -12.71 -26.81 -7.65
N LYS A 328 -12.58 -27.77 -6.73
CA LYS A 328 -13.19 -27.69 -5.38
C LYS A 328 -12.65 -26.53 -4.55
N LEU A 329 -11.35 -26.22 -4.67
CA LEU A 329 -10.75 -25.06 -3.99
C LEU A 329 -11.30 -23.75 -4.54
N GLY A 330 -11.50 -23.67 -5.85
CA GLY A 330 -12.22 -22.57 -6.50
C GLY A 330 -13.61 -22.38 -5.93
N GLU A 331 -14.40 -23.47 -5.85
CA GLU A 331 -15.76 -23.45 -5.28
C GLU A 331 -15.77 -23.00 -3.82
N ALA A 332 -14.84 -23.54 -3.02
CA ALA A 332 -14.70 -23.23 -1.61
C ALA A 332 -14.32 -21.75 -1.39
N CYS A 333 -13.41 -21.21 -2.20
CA CYS A 333 -13.01 -19.80 -2.12
C CYS A 333 -14.13 -18.86 -2.60
N ALA A 334 -14.82 -19.22 -3.68
CA ALA A 334 -15.95 -18.46 -4.20
C ALA A 334 -17.10 -18.42 -3.19
N ALA A 335 -17.37 -19.52 -2.49
CA ALA A 335 -18.36 -19.59 -1.43
C ALA A 335 -18.05 -18.59 -0.30
N ASP A 336 -16.78 -18.43 0.05
CA ASP A 336 -16.27 -17.47 1.05
C ASP A 336 -16.04 -16.06 0.48
N LEU A 337 -16.57 -15.74 -0.71
CA LEU A 337 -16.49 -14.44 -1.40
C LEU A 337 -15.05 -14.02 -1.76
N LYS A 338 -14.12 -14.97 -1.82
CA LYS A 338 -12.71 -14.76 -2.22
C LYS A 338 -12.54 -15.03 -3.71
N TYR A 339 -13.24 -14.26 -4.55
CA TYR A 339 -13.33 -14.51 -6.00
C TYR A 339 -11.99 -14.43 -6.72
N CYS A 340 -11.11 -13.50 -6.34
CA CYS A 340 -9.76 -13.42 -6.90
C CYS A 340 -8.96 -14.72 -6.69
N LEU A 341 -8.95 -15.24 -5.46
CA LEU A 341 -8.27 -16.49 -5.13
C LEU A 341 -8.93 -17.70 -5.81
N ALA A 342 -10.26 -17.70 -5.90
CA ALA A 342 -11.00 -18.72 -6.64
C ALA A 342 -10.61 -18.72 -8.14
N ALA A 343 -10.45 -17.53 -8.74
CA ALA A 343 -10.05 -17.39 -10.14
C ALA A 343 -8.65 -17.96 -10.39
N GLU A 344 -7.71 -17.75 -9.47
CA GLU A 344 -6.37 -18.35 -9.56
C GLU A 344 -6.42 -19.89 -9.60
N PHE A 345 -7.29 -20.51 -8.79
CA PHE A 345 -7.44 -21.97 -8.80
C PHE A 345 -8.12 -22.49 -10.07
N TYR A 346 -9.18 -21.84 -10.54
CA TYR A 346 -9.83 -22.22 -11.80
C TYR A 346 -8.91 -21.99 -13.01
N TYR A 347 -8.07 -20.97 -12.97
CA TYR A 347 -7.12 -20.66 -14.04
C TYR A 347 -6.06 -21.76 -14.20
N LYS A 348 -5.60 -22.39 -13.11
CA LYS A 348 -4.66 -23.53 -13.15
C LYS A 348 -5.19 -24.75 -13.92
N ILE A 349 -6.51 -24.84 -14.10
CA ILE A 349 -7.19 -25.91 -14.82
C ILE A 349 -7.89 -25.40 -16.08
N GLU A 350 -7.60 -24.16 -16.49
CA GLU A 350 -8.19 -23.49 -17.67
C GLU A 350 -9.73 -23.47 -17.66
N ASP A 351 -10.36 -23.50 -16.48
CA ASP A 351 -11.81 -23.48 -16.32
C ASP A 351 -12.33 -22.03 -16.39
N PHE A 352 -12.21 -21.44 -17.57
CA PHE A 352 -12.60 -20.05 -17.83
C PHE A 352 -14.10 -19.81 -17.62
N ASP A 353 -14.95 -20.81 -17.89
CA ASP A 353 -16.39 -20.76 -17.63
C ASP A 353 -16.67 -20.57 -16.12
N ALA A 354 -15.98 -21.32 -15.24
CA ALA A 354 -16.08 -21.12 -13.79
C ALA A 354 -15.56 -19.74 -13.34
N ILE A 355 -14.50 -19.21 -13.97
CA ILE A 355 -14.00 -17.87 -13.63
C ILE A 355 -15.03 -16.81 -14.01
N LEU A 356 -15.51 -16.83 -15.25
CA LEU A 356 -16.35 -15.77 -15.80
C LEU A 356 -17.79 -15.79 -15.26
N SER A 357 -18.25 -16.94 -14.74
CA SER A 357 -19.55 -17.07 -14.07
C SER A 357 -19.57 -16.52 -12.63
N MET A 358 -18.40 -16.26 -12.03
CA MET A 358 -18.35 -15.63 -10.71
C MET A 358 -18.89 -14.20 -10.73
N PRO A 359 -19.56 -13.75 -9.66
CA PRO A 359 -20.21 -12.44 -9.61
C PRO A 359 -19.19 -11.32 -9.31
N PHE A 360 -18.20 -11.15 -10.19
CA PHE A 360 -17.26 -10.05 -10.09
C PHE A 360 -17.96 -8.71 -10.12
N THR A 361 -17.65 -7.87 -9.15
CA THR A 361 -18.08 -6.47 -9.10
C THR A 361 -16.88 -5.56 -9.20
N ARG A 362 -17.09 -4.34 -9.70
CA ARG A 362 -16.05 -3.32 -9.78
C ARG A 362 -15.52 -2.99 -8.39
N GLU A 363 -16.39 -2.80 -7.41
CA GLU A 363 -15.99 -2.46 -6.04
C GLU A 363 -15.08 -3.52 -5.44
N HIS A 364 -15.40 -4.79 -5.64
CA HIS A 364 -14.57 -5.90 -5.16
C HIS A 364 -13.19 -5.88 -5.82
N LEU A 365 -13.12 -5.71 -7.14
CA LEU A 365 -11.85 -5.71 -7.86
C LEU A 365 -11.00 -4.46 -7.55
N GLU A 366 -11.63 -3.30 -7.34
CA GLU A 366 -10.94 -2.07 -6.93
C GLU A 366 -10.32 -2.17 -5.54
N GLU A 367 -11.02 -2.77 -4.57
CA GLU A 367 -10.46 -3.04 -3.23
C GLU A 367 -9.26 -4.01 -3.28
N GLN A 368 -9.22 -4.86 -4.30
CA GLN A 368 -8.10 -5.77 -4.52
C GLN A 368 -7.11 -5.25 -5.57
N LYS A 369 -7.19 -4.02 -6.10
CA LYS A 369 -6.29 -3.55 -7.17
C LYS A 369 -4.80 -3.72 -6.85
N GLU A 370 -4.41 -3.47 -5.60
CA GLU A 370 -3.01 -3.65 -5.15
C GLU A 370 -2.65 -5.11 -4.79
N LYS A 371 -3.64 -6.00 -4.64
CA LYS A 371 -3.46 -7.42 -4.26
C LYS A 371 -3.61 -8.38 -5.44
N PHE A 372 -4.51 -8.04 -6.35
CA PHE A 372 -4.79 -8.76 -7.57
C PHE A 372 -3.81 -8.25 -8.60
N TYR A 373 -2.98 -9.15 -9.11
CA TYR A 373 -2.03 -8.84 -10.16
C TYR A 373 -2.81 -8.16 -11.29
N SER A 374 -2.60 -6.85 -11.51
CA SER A 374 -3.36 -6.09 -12.52
C SER A 374 -3.23 -6.74 -13.91
N GLY A 375 -2.11 -7.45 -14.14
CA GLY A 375 -1.87 -8.26 -15.32
C GLY A 375 -2.62 -9.59 -15.38
N PHE A 376 -3.20 -10.11 -14.30
CA PHE A 376 -3.93 -11.39 -14.32
C PHE A 376 -5.22 -11.28 -15.12
N CYS A 377 -6.00 -10.20 -14.93
CA CYS A 377 -7.18 -9.95 -15.78
C CYS A 377 -6.78 -9.89 -17.25
N ALA A 378 -5.71 -9.16 -17.58
CA ALA A 378 -5.22 -9.02 -18.95
C ALA A 378 -4.77 -10.38 -19.53
N MET A 379 -3.98 -11.15 -18.78
CA MET A 379 -3.53 -12.50 -19.14
C MET A 379 -4.71 -13.44 -19.37
N LEU A 380 -5.69 -13.45 -18.46
CA LEU A 380 -6.91 -14.24 -18.59
C LEU A 380 -7.69 -13.86 -19.86
N ILE A 381 -7.86 -12.56 -20.14
CA ILE A 381 -8.56 -12.11 -21.36
C ILE A 381 -7.79 -12.54 -22.62
N LYS A 382 -6.45 -12.51 -22.57
CA LYS A 382 -5.60 -12.90 -23.70
C LYS A 382 -5.73 -14.38 -24.02
N GLU A 383 -5.70 -15.23 -23.01
CA GLU A 383 -5.69 -16.69 -23.15
C GLU A 383 -7.09 -17.32 -23.26
N CYS A 384 -8.12 -16.68 -22.68
CA CYS A 384 -9.48 -17.19 -22.73
C CYS A 384 -10.02 -17.20 -24.18
N PRO A 385 -10.60 -18.32 -24.64
CA PRO A 385 -11.30 -18.39 -25.92
C PRO A 385 -12.40 -17.33 -26.03
N ASN A 386 -12.55 -16.75 -27.23
CA ASN A 386 -13.51 -15.67 -27.48
C ASN A 386 -14.96 -16.16 -27.29
N GLU A 387 -15.23 -17.41 -27.67
CA GLU A 387 -16.54 -18.05 -27.56
C GLU A 387 -16.97 -18.14 -26.09
N ILE A 388 -16.04 -18.42 -25.18
CA ILE A 388 -16.31 -18.48 -23.74
C ILE A 388 -16.54 -17.07 -23.19
N LEU A 389 -15.71 -16.08 -23.54
CA LEU A 389 -15.93 -14.68 -23.14
C LEU A 389 -17.32 -14.19 -23.54
N CYS A 390 -17.74 -14.45 -24.79
CA CYS A 390 -19.04 -14.06 -25.32
C CYS A 390 -20.24 -14.65 -24.55
N LYS A 391 -20.07 -15.77 -23.82
CA LYS A 391 -21.11 -16.29 -22.92
C LYS A 391 -21.34 -15.40 -21.69
N TYR A 392 -20.43 -14.50 -21.32
CA TYR A 392 -20.47 -13.72 -20.08
C TYR A 392 -20.28 -12.20 -20.30
N PRO A 393 -21.19 -11.52 -21.03
CA PRO A 393 -21.06 -10.11 -21.40
C PRO A 393 -21.00 -9.15 -20.20
N PHE A 394 -21.68 -9.45 -19.09
CA PHE A 394 -21.61 -8.59 -17.91
C PHE A 394 -20.25 -8.67 -17.21
N THR A 395 -19.65 -9.86 -17.13
CA THR A 395 -18.29 -10.03 -16.60
C THR A 395 -17.27 -9.38 -17.53
N MET A 396 -17.46 -9.50 -18.85
CA MET A 396 -16.64 -8.78 -19.83
C MET A 396 -16.70 -7.26 -19.64
N ILE A 397 -17.87 -6.68 -19.30
CA ILE A 397 -17.98 -5.23 -19.02
C ILE A 397 -17.17 -4.86 -17.77
N VAL A 398 -17.23 -5.68 -16.71
CA VAL A 398 -16.43 -5.46 -15.49
C VAL A 398 -14.93 -5.56 -15.78
N PHE A 399 -14.51 -6.57 -16.53
CA PHE A 399 -13.11 -6.73 -16.94
C PHE A 399 -12.65 -5.65 -17.90
N GLY A 400 -13.51 -5.20 -18.82
CA GLY A 400 -13.24 -4.08 -19.72
C GLY A 400 -13.05 -2.77 -18.96
N TYR A 401 -13.82 -2.55 -17.90
CA TYR A 401 -13.56 -1.45 -16.98
C TYR A 401 -12.18 -1.61 -16.33
N MET A 402 -11.85 -2.77 -15.76
CA MET A 402 -10.55 -2.98 -15.11
C MET A 402 -9.36 -2.80 -16.08
N THR A 403 -9.44 -3.32 -17.29
CA THR A 403 -8.36 -3.18 -18.29
C THR A 403 -8.19 -1.72 -18.72
N LEU A 404 -9.28 -0.99 -18.95
CA LEU A 404 -9.24 0.44 -19.24
C LEU A 404 -8.58 1.23 -18.10
N MET A 405 -9.01 1.01 -16.87
CA MET A 405 -8.52 1.73 -15.68
C MET A 405 -7.02 1.47 -15.41
N ASN A 406 -6.50 0.31 -15.81
CA ASN A 406 -5.11 -0.10 -15.60
C ASN A 406 -4.22 0.01 -16.86
N GLY A 407 -4.76 0.49 -17.99
CA GLY A 407 -3.99 0.76 -19.20
C GLY A 407 -3.70 -0.46 -20.09
N TYR A 408 -4.45 -1.56 -19.91
CA TYR A 408 -4.40 -2.74 -20.79
C TYR A 408 -5.32 -2.51 -22.00
N TYR A 409 -4.93 -1.58 -22.86
CA TYR A 409 -5.78 -1.08 -23.96
C TYR A 409 -6.08 -2.14 -25.02
N ASP A 410 -5.13 -3.02 -25.34
CA ASP A 410 -5.32 -4.08 -26.33
C ASP A 410 -6.42 -5.06 -25.87
N GLU A 411 -6.37 -5.47 -24.60
CA GLU A 411 -7.38 -6.34 -24.00
C GLU A 411 -8.72 -5.62 -23.86
N TYR A 412 -8.72 -4.33 -23.51
CA TYR A 412 -9.93 -3.50 -23.51
C TYR A 412 -10.59 -3.45 -24.89
N GLU A 413 -9.82 -3.17 -25.95
CA GLU A 413 -10.33 -3.12 -27.33
C GLU A 413 -10.82 -4.49 -27.81
N LYS A 414 -10.14 -5.59 -27.44
CA LYS A 414 -10.62 -6.96 -27.66
C LYS A 414 -12.00 -7.15 -27.04
N LEU A 415 -12.17 -6.79 -25.76
CA LEU A 415 -13.45 -6.93 -25.07
C LEU A 415 -14.55 -6.05 -25.68
N CYS A 416 -14.25 -4.80 -26.07
CA CYS A 416 -15.21 -3.93 -26.74
C CYS A 416 -15.73 -4.54 -28.06
N ARG A 417 -14.83 -5.10 -28.89
CA ARG A 417 -15.21 -5.76 -30.15
C ARG A 417 -16.11 -6.97 -29.91
N LEU A 418 -15.77 -7.80 -28.93
CA LEU A 418 -16.55 -8.99 -28.57
C LEU A 418 -17.92 -8.60 -27.96
N LEU A 419 -17.99 -7.55 -27.13
CA LEU A 419 -19.25 -7.04 -26.59
C LEU A 419 -20.18 -6.55 -27.69
N CYS A 420 -19.66 -5.80 -28.67
CA CYS A 420 -20.44 -5.41 -29.85
C CYS A 420 -21.02 -6.63 -30.58
N TYR A 421 -20.22 -7.67 -30.76
CA TYR A 421 -20.66 -8.91 -31.40
C TYR A 421 -21.80 -9.59 -30.62
N VAL A 422 -21.68 -9.71 -29.29
CA VAL A 422 -22.72 -10.30 -28.43
C VAL A 422 -24.00 -9.47 -28.44
N ILE A 423 -23.91 -8.14 -28.44
CA ILE A 423 -25.08 -7.27 -28.48
C ILE A 423 -25.85 -7.43 -29.80
N GLN A 424 -25.15 -7.63 -30.92
CA GLN A 424 -25.75 -7.77 -32.24
C GLN A 424 -26.27 -9.19 -32.53
N ASN A 425 -25.57 -10.22 -32.07
CA ASN A 425 -25.78 -11.60 -32.50
C ASN A 425 -26.00 -12.60 -31.35
N GLY A 426 -26.17 -12.12 -30.11
CA GLY A 426 -26.18 -12.96 -28.92
C GLY A 426 -27.40 -13.89 -28.84
N GLU A 427 -27.22 -15.15 -29.23
CA GLU A 427 -28.19 -16.21 -29.00
C GLU A 427 -28.26 -16.59 -27.51
N GLY A 428 -29.46 -16.85 -26.99
CA GLY A 428 -29.68 -17.24 -25.59
C GLY A 428 -29.89 -16.10 -24.59
N TYR A 429 -29.76 -14.84 -25.01
CA TYR A 429 -30.10 -13.67 -24.19
C TYR A 429 -31.49 -13.12 -24.49
N SER A 430 -32.24 -12.75 -23.46
CA SER A 430 -33.48 -11.99 -23.65
C SER A 430 -33.18 -10.59 -24.19
N GLN A 431 -34.11 -10.02 -24.95
CA GLN A 431 -34.00 -8.65 -25.46
C GLN A 431 -33.70 -7.64 -24.33
N LYS A 432 -34.29 -7.85 -23.14
CA LYS A 432 -34.03 -7.02 -21.95
C LYS A 432 -32.59 -7.12 -21.46
N GLN A 433 -31.98 -8.30 -21.47
CA GLN A 433 -30.58 -8.48 -21.08
C GLN A 433 -29.64 -7.86 -22.11
N LEU A 434 -29.91 -8.03 -23.40
CA LEU A 434 -29.13 -7.40 -24.47
C LEU A 434 -29.20 -5.87 -24.41
N MET A 435 -30.39 -5.29 -24.18
CA MET A 435 -30.53 -3.84 -23.97
C MET A 435 -29.75 -3.36 -22.75
N LYS A 436 -29.75 -4.12 -21.65
CA LYS A 436 -28.96 -3.78 -20.46
C LYS A 436 -27.45 -3.85 -20.76
N ALA A 437 -27.00 -4.90 -21.43
CA ALA A 437 -25.61 -5.05 -21.83
C ALA A 437 -25.17 -3.93 -22.79
N GLU A 438 -26.01 -3.56 -23.76
CA GLU A 438 -25.75 -2.44 -24.67
C GLU A 438 -25.64 -1.11 -23.92
N ALA A 439 -26.54 -0.87 -22.97
CA ALA A 439 -26.50 0.33 -22.14
C ALA A 439 -25.19 0.40 -21.34
N GLU A 440 -24.87 -0.64 -20.56
CA GLU A 440 -23.65 -0.68 -19.74
C GLU A 440 -22.38 -0.63 -20.60
N TYR A 441 -22.35 -1.32 -21.75
CA TYR A 441 -21.25 -1.24 -22.72
C TYR A 441 -21.07 0.18 -23.30
N THR A 442 -22.17 0.84 -23.68
CA THR A 442 -22.14 2.22 -24.20
C THR A 442 -21.47 3.17 -23.21
N LEU A 443 -21.70 2.95 -21.92
CA LEU A 443 -21.10 3.76 -20.88
C LEU A 443 -19.61 3.43 -20.65
N LEU A 444 -19.22 2.16 -20.76
CA LEU A 444 -17.82 1.75 -20.77
C LEU A 444 -17.05 2.38 -21.93
N GLU A 445 -17.61 2.32 -23.13
CA GLU A 445 -17.02 2.94 -24.32
C GLU A 445 -16.88 4.47 -24.15
N SER A 446 -17.87 5.10 -23.51
CA SER A 446 -17.85 6.53 -23.18
C SER A 446 -16.72 6.90 -22.21
N LEU A 447 -16.40 6.03 -21.22
CA LEU A 447 -15.25 6.25 -20.32
C LEU A 447 -13.92 6.17 -21.06
N GLY A 448 -13.79 5.32 -22.09
CA GLY A 448 -12.61 5.31 -22.97
C GLY A 448 -12.38 6.62 -23.73
N LYS A 449 -13.37 7.53 -23.72
CA LYS A 449 -13.36 8.85 -24.38
C LYS A 449 -13.51 9.98 -23.37
N PHE A 450 -13.14 9.77 -22.09
CA PHE A 450 -13.50 10.66 -20.99
C PHE A 450 -13.06 12.14 -21.14
N ASN A 451 -11.96 12.40 -21.85
CA ASN A 451 -11.42 13.75 -22.03
C ASN A 451 -11.98 14.43 -23.31
N ASP A 452 -12.97 13.83 -23.96
CA ASP A 452 -13.78 14.40 -25.04
C ASP A 452 -15.23 14.51 -24.55
N ILE A 453 -15.58 15.65 -23.97
CA ILE A 453 -16.88 15.86 -23.31
C ILE A 453 -18.03 15.72 -24.32
N THR A 454 -17.82 16.04 -25.60
CA THR A 454 -18.81 15.85 -26.65
C THR A 454 -19.10 14.38 -26.86
N LYS A 455 -18.07 13.54 -27.07
CA LYS A 455 -18.23 12.08 -27.21
C LYS A 455 -18.79 11.46 -25.92
N MET A 456 -18.43 11.97 -24.75
CA MET A 456 -19.03 11.53 -23.49
C MET A 456 -20.54 11.78 -23.45
N LYS A 457 -20.98 12.99 -23.82
CA LYS A 457 -22.40 13.36 -23.87
C LYS A 457 -23.17 12.50 -24.85
N GLU A 458 -22.61 12.19 -26.03
CA GLU A 458 -23.21 11.29 -27.01
C GLU A 458 -23.47 9.89 -26.41
N GLY A 459 -22.47 9.32 -25.74
CA GLY A 459 -22.59 8.04 -25.04
C GLY A 459 -23.66 8.07 -23.93
N GLN A 460 -23.68 9.12 -23.11
CA GLN A 460 -24.68 9.30 -22.06
C GLN A 460 -26.11 9.46 -22.61
N ASN A 461 -26.26 10.16 -23.73
CA ASN A 461 -27.54 10.30 -24.42
C ASN A 461 -28.01 8.97 -25.02
N LYS A 462 -27.10 8.19 -25.61
CA LYS A 462 -27.39 6.84 -26.10
C LYS A 462 -27.80 5.92 -24.94
N TYR A 463 -27.07 5.95 -23.82
CA TYR A 463 -27.43 5.23 -22.60
C TYR A 463 -28.86 5.55 -22.13
N ARG A 464 -29.22 6.84 -22.05
CA ARG A 464 -30.55 7.27 -21.60
C ARG A 464 -31.68 6.75 -22.50
N LYS A 465 -31.43 6.61 -23.80
CA LYS A 465 -32.41 6.03 -24.73
C LYS A 465 -32.59 4.53 -24.51
N LEU A 466 -31.52 3.83 -24.10
CA LEU A 466 -31.50 2.38 -23.88
C LEU A 466 -31.99 1.96 -22.48
N SER A 467 -31.78 2.79 -21.46
CA SER A 467 -32.07 2.48 -20.06
C SER A 467 -32.86 3.59 -19.38
N GLY A 468 -33.95 3.22 -18.69
CA GLY A 468 -34.96 4.15 -18.19
C GLY A 468 -34.59 4.93 -16.92
N THR A 469 -33.76 4.42 -16.00
CA THR A 469 -33.55 5.14 -14.71
C THR A 469 -32.29 4.85 -13.88
N SER A 470 -31.58 3.72 -13.99
CA SER A 470 -30.44 3.45 -13.09
C SER A 470 -29.21 2.86 -13.78
N VAL A 471 -28.06 3.48 -13.51
CA VAL A 471 -26.73 3.08 -13.97
C VAL A 471 -26.09 2.15 -12.94
N ASP A 472 -25.74 0.92 -13.31
CA ASP A 472 -24.94 0.06 -12.44
C ASP A 472 -23.46 0.48 -12.49
N MET A 473 -23.04 1.06 -13.62
CA MET A 473 -21.68 1.51 -13.93
C MET A 473 -21.15 2.78 -13.29
N ILE A 474 -22.01 3.76 -13.00
CA ILE A 474 -21.59 4.95 -12.28
C ILE A 474 -22.23 4.92 -10.91
N LYS A 475 -21.40 4.64 -9.90
CA LYS A 475 -21.77 4.71 -8.51
C LYS A 475 -20.89 5.74 -7.81
N VAL A 476 -21.43 6.36 -6.77
CA VAL A 476 -20.70 7.29 -5.89
C VAL A 476 -19.47 6.64 -5.22
N SER A 477 -19.44 5.31 -5.15
CA SER A 477 -18.32 4.55 -4.60
C SER A 477 -17.08 4.53 -5.49
N ILE A 478 -17.24 4.78 -6.80
CA ILE A 478 -16.19 4.71 -7.82
C ILE A 478 -15.45 6.06 -7.88
N PRO A 479 -14.12 6.08 -8.11
CA PRO A 479 -13.37 7.31 -8.26
C PRO A 479 -13.86 8.16 -9.44
N TRP A 480 -14.27 9.40 -9.17
CA TRP A 480 -14.57 10.36 -10.23
C TRP A 480 -13.27 10.83 -10.91
N LEU A 481 -13.28 10.92 -12.25
CA LEU A 481 -12.08 11.11 -13.09
C LEU A 481 -10.86 10.31 -12.60
N PHE A 482 -11.08 9.02 -12.31
CA PHE A 482 -10.01 8.09 -11.98
C PHE A 482 -9.22 8.53 -10.73
N GLY A 483 -9.82 9.30 -9.82
CA GLY A 483 -9.14 9.77 -8.61
C GLY A 483 -8.02 10.76 -8.92
N SER A 484 -8.14 11.55 -9.99
CA SER A 484 -7.24 12.66 -10.26
C SER A 484 -7.39 13.77 -9.23
N VAL A 485 -6.29 14.44 -8.89
CA VAL A 485 -6.28 15.62 -8.01
C VAL A 485 -6.42 16.95 -8.77
N SER A 486 -6.51 16.90 -10.11
CA SER A 486 -6.69 18.06 -10.98
C SER A 486 -7.70 17.72 -12.07
N VAL A 487 -8.77 18.51 -12.14
CA VAL A 487 -9.82 18.34 -13.16
C VAL A 487 -9.35 18.93 -14.48
N LEU A 488 -8.75 20.11 -14.40
CA LEU A 488 -8.24 20.83 -15.56
C LEU A 488 -7.14 20.04 -16.27
N ASN A 489 -6.26 19.36 -15.52
CA ASN A 489 -5.23 18.52 -16.13
C ASN A 489 -5.80 17.32 -16.91
N MET A 490 -6.95 16.80 -16.49
CA MET A 490 -7.59 15.65 -17.14
C MET A 490 -8.42 16.04 -18.36
N LEU A 491 -8.97 17.26 -18.39
CA LEU A 491 -9.97 17.68 -19.38
C LEU A 491 -9.47 18.74 -20.36
N TRP A 492 -8.36 19.44 -20.09
CA TRP A 492 -7.76 20.36 -21.05
C TRP A 492 -6.99 19.60 -22.13
N ARG A 493 -7.64 19.44 -23.28
CA ARG A 493 -7.19 18.57 -24.38
C ARG A 493 -6.64 19.32 -25.60
N GLU A 494 -7.10 20.54 -25.82
CA GLU A 494 -6.80 21.35 -27.01
C GLU A 494 -6.56 22.81 -26.59
N GLU A 495 -5.53 23.43 -27.16
CA GLU A 495 -5.19 24.84 -26.95
C GLU A 495 -6.29 25.77 -27.50
N GLY A 496 -6.56 26.86 -26.77
CA GLY A 496 -7.59 27.84 -27.12
C GLY A 496 -9.04 27.35 -26.92
N LYS A 497 -9.24 26.13 -26.41
CA LYS A 497 -10.55 25.47 -26.28
C LYS A 497 -11.00 25.27 -24.83
N LEU A 498 -10.26 25.76 -23.84
CA LEU A 498 -10.57 25.51 -22.44
C LEU A 498 -11.94 26.07 -22.01
N LYS A 499 -12.32 27.25 -22.54
CA LYS A 499 -13.65 27.85 -22.28
C LYS A 499 -14.78 27.01 -22.88
N ASP A 500 -14.59 26.48 -24.08
CA ASP A 500 -15.57 25.63 -24.77
C ASP A 500 -15.81 24.35 -23.95
N VAL A 501 -14.74 23.72 -23.44
CA VAL A 501 -14.84 22.53 -22.57
C VAL A 501 -15.61 22.85 -21.29
N LEU A 502 -15.33 23.99 -20.64
CA LEU A 502 -16.02 24.38 -19.42
C LEU A 502 -17.53 24.62 -19.67
N GLN A 503 -17.88 25.26 -20.79
CA GLN A 503 -19.27 25.45 -21.20
C GLN A 503 -19.96 24.11 -21.45
N GLN A 504 -19.28 23.18 -22.13
CA GLN A 504 -19.82 21.84 -22.36
C GLN A 504 -20.10 21.11 -21.04
N ILE A 505 -19.22 21.19 -20.05
CA ILE A 505 -19.46 20.60 -18.72
C ILE A 505 -20.69 21.22 -18.05
N GLN A 506 -20.85 22.55 -18.15
CA GLN A 506 -22.01 23.26 -17.60
C GLN A 506 -23.33 22.77 -18.20
N GLU A 507 -23.39 22.69 -19.52
CA GLU A 507 -24.57 22.24 -20.26
C GLU A 507 -24.91 20.76 -19.98
N GLY A 508 -23.90 19.93 -19.77
CA GLY A 508 -24.05 18.49 -19.50
C GLY A 508 -24.39 18.14 -18.05
N LYS A 509 -24.19 19.07 -17.10
CA LYS A 509 -24.23 18.84 -15.65
C LYS A 509 -25.53 18.17 -15.19
N PHE A 510 -26.68 18.71 -15.59
CA PHE A 510 -27.99 18.21 -15.14
C PHE A 510 -28.27 16.78 -15.61
N LEU A 511 -27.94 16.48 -16.87
CA LEU A 511 -28.12 15.15 -17.44
C LEU A 511 -27.28 14.12 -16.69
N TYR A 512 -25.99 14.42 -16.50
CA TYR A 512 -25.06 13.52 -15.83
C TYR A 512 -25.44 13.30 -14.36
N HIS A 513 -25.75 14.36 -13.60
CA HIS A 513 -26.15 14.23 -12.19
C HIS A 513 -27.37 13.34 -12.00
N ARG A 514 -28.35 13.41 -12.91
CA ARG A 514 -29.53 12.54 -12.86
C ARG A 514 -29.17 11.08 -13.11
N LEU A 515 -28.31 10.80 -14.09
CA LEU A 515 -27.84 9.45 -14.40
C LEU A 515 -26.97 8.87 -13.27
N ALA A 516 -26.06 9.69 -12.75
CA ALA A 516 -24.98 9.32 -11.85
C ALA A 516 -25.34 9.50 -10.35
N ARG A 517 -26.59 9.87 -10.04
CA ARG A 517 -27.08 10.14 -8.67
C ARG A 517 -26.20 11.13 -7.89
N GLY A 518 -25.73 12.16 -8.57
CA GLY A 518 -24.86 13.21 -8.00
C GLY A 518 -23.38 12.85 -7.89
N HIS A 519 -22.94 11.68 -8.39
CA HIS A 519 -21.51 11.45 -8.64
C HIS A 519 -20.97 12.53 -9.60
N GLY A 520 -19.81 13.10 -9.30
CA GLY A 520 -19.25 14.23 -10.05
C GLY A 520 -19.75 15.62 -9.63
N ALA A 521 -20.64 15.73 -8.63
CA ALA A 521 -21.17 17.03 -8.20
C ALA A 521 -20.08 17.99 -7.67
N GLY A 522 -20.17 19.27 -8.05
CA GLY A 522 -19.15 20.27 -7.76
C GLY A 522 -18.02 20.38 -8.80
N THR A 523 -17.93 19.46 -9.77
CA THR A 523 -16.89 19.46 -10.81
C THR A 523 -16.80 20.75 -11.60
N TYR A 524 -17.94 21.27 -12.06
CA TYR A 524 -17.97 22.49 -12.89
C TYR A 524 -17.28 23.65 -12.18
N TYR A 525 -17.66 23.90 -10.93
CA TYR A 525 -17.05 24.96 -10.12
C TYR A 525 -15.60 24.63 -9.74
N THR A 526 -15.26 23.35 -9.55
CA THR A 526 -13.87 22.91 -9.28
C THR A 526 -12.96 23.23 -10.47
N MET A 527 -13.36 22.87 -11.69
CA MET A 527 -12.59 23.16 -12.91
C MET A 527 -12.51 24.67 -13.17
N GLN A 528 -13.60 25.40 -12.92
CA GLN A 528 -13.61 26.86 -13.06
C GLN A 528 -12.67 27.52 -12.03
N ALA A 529 -12.69 27.08 -10.78
CA ALA A 529 -11.78 27.56 -9.73
C ALA A 529 -10.32 27.27 -10.09
N GLU A 530 -10.03 26.05 -10.54
CA GLU A 530 -8.69 25.67 -10.99
C GLU A 530 -8.23 26.53 -12.16
N MET A 531 -9.09 26.76 -13.16
CA MET A 531 -8.79 27.65 -14.29
C MET A 531 -8.47 29.09 -13.84
N MET A 532 -9.25 29.67 -12.91
CA MET A 532 -8.98 31.02 -12.39
C MET A 532 -7.67 31.08 -11.61
N LEU A 533 -7.38 30.07 -10.79
CA LEU A 533 -6.10 29.97 -10.11
C LEU A 533 -4.94 29.88 -11.12
N MET A 534 -5.08 29.08 -12.18
CA MET A 534 -4.07 28.97 -13.24
C MET A 534 -3.85 30.29 -14.01
N ARG A 535 -4.85 31.17 -14.06
CA ARG A 535 -4.77 32.54 -14.59
C ARG A 535 -4.16 33.55 -13.60
N GLY A 536 -3.97 33.17 -12.33
CA GLY A 536 -3.50 34.08 -11.29
C GLY A 536 -4.59 34.91 -10.62
N ASP A 537 -5.87 34.62 -10.89
CA ASP A 537 -7.04 35.22 -10.22
C ASP A 537 -7.46 34.35 -9.04
N ASP A 538 -6.75 34.53 -7.93
CA ASP A 538 -6.94 33.81 -6.67
C ASP A 538 -8.22 34.20 -5.92
N ASN A 539 -8.73 35.42 -6.13
CA ASN A 539 -9.98 35.86 -5.50
C ASN A 539 -11.19 35.14 -6.08
N GLU A 540 -11.33 35.13 -7.41
CA GLU A 540 -12.43 34.41 -8.04
C GLU A 540 -12.28 32.90 -7.85
N ALA A 541 -11.04 32.38 -7.91
CA ALA A 541 -10.76 30.97 -7.64
C ALA A 541 -11.24 30.54 -6.24
N GLU A 542 -11.05 31.36 -5.20
CA GLU A 542 -11.49 31.06 -3.85
C GLU A 542 -13.02 31.04 -3.72
N ILE A 543 -13.72 32.03 -4.29
CA ILE A 543 -15.19 32.08 -4.28
C ILE A 543 -15.76 30.84 -4.95
N LEU A 544 -15.23 30.46 -6.11
CA LEU A 544 -15.63 29.27 -6.84
C LEU A 544 -15.30 27.99 -6.08
N SER A 545 -14.18 27.95 -5.35
CA SER A 545 -13.81 26.82 -4.50
C SER A 545 -14.85 26.58 -3.40
N TYR A 546 -15.33 27.61 -2.72
CA TYR A 546 -16.39 27.45 -1.72
C TYR A 546 -17.74 27.04 -2.31
N LYS A 547 -18.10 27.53 -3.50
CA LYS A 547 -19.29 27.05 -4.25
C LYS A 547 -19.15 25.56 -4.57
N ALA A 548 -18.00 25.15 -5.08
CA ALA A 548 -17.69 23.76 -5.40
C ALA A 548 -17.78 22.88 -4.15
N LEU A 549 -17.24 23.34 -3.02
CA LEU A 549 -17.19 22.59 -1.77
C LEU A 549 -18.58 22.36 -1.17
N HIS A 550 -19.45 23.38 -1.22
CA HIS A 550 -20.83 23.26 -0.80
C HIS A 550 -21.58 22.18 -1.61
N GLU A 551 -21.43 22.21 -2.94
CA GLU A 551 -22.07 21.25 -3.83
C GLU A 551 -21.48 19.83 -3.68
N ALA A 552 -20.16 19.69 -3.62
CA ALA A 552 -19.51 18.39 -3.45
C ALA A 552 -19.92 17.73 -2.11
N ARG A 553 -19.99 18.51 -1.02
CA ARG A 553 -20.40 18.01 0.30
C ARG A 553 -21.87 17.59 0.33
N SER A 554 -22.78 18.31 -0.33
CA SER A 554 -24.20 17.92 -0.37
C SER A 554 -24.43 16.56 -1.04
N TYR A 555 -23.51 16.14 -1.92
CA TYR A 555 -23.54 14.85 -2.60
C TYR A 555 -22.46 13.86 -2.13
N LYS A 556 -21.79 14.15 -1.00
CA LYS A 556 -20.75 13.29 -0.39
C LYS A 556 -19.61 12.91 -1.36
N GLN A 557 -19.17 13.83 -2.21
CA GLN A 557 -18.06 13.65 -3.16
C GLN A 557 -16.71 13.96 -2.50
N THR A 558 -16.13 12.98 -1.80
CA THR A 558 -14.86 13.14 -1.05
C THR A 558 -13.67 13.49 -1.96
N ASP A 559 -13.57 12.84 -3.12
CA ASP A 559 -12.53 13.05 -4.12
C ASP A 559 -12.53 14.49 -4.67
N ILE A 560 -13.70 15.01 -5.02
CA ILE A 560 -13.85 16.40 -5.47
C ILE A 560 -13.51 17.38 -4.34
N CYS A 561 -13.90 17.08 -3.10
CA CYS A 561 -13.49 17.89 -1.95
C CYS A 561 -11.97 17.96 -1.82
N LEU A 562 -11.23 16.86 -2.04
CA LEU A 562 -9.76 16.87 -2.01
C LEU A 562 -9.16 17.76 -3.10
N CYS A 563 -9.69 17.72 -4.32
CA CYS A 563 -9.27 18.63 -5.41
C CYS A 563 -9.45 20.09 -4.99
N ILE A 564 -10.58 20.43 -4.35
CA ILE A 564 -10.88 21.79 -3.91
C ILE A 564 -9.96 22.24 -2.76
N GLU A 565 -9.73 21.40 -1.75
CA GLU A 565 -8.81 21.74 -0.66
C GLU A 565 -7.36 21.89 -1.17
N LEU A 566 -6.96 21.16 -2.22
CA LEU A 566 -5.67 21.38 -2.90
C LEU A 566 -5.63 22.75 -3.61
N ILE A 567 -6.70 23.16 -4.29
CA ILE A 567 -6.82 24.50 -4.89
C ILE A 567 -6.70 25.58 -3.82
N LEU A 568 -7.41 25.44 -2.69
CA LEU A 568 -7.33 26.36 -1.55
C LEU A 568 -5.93 26.42 -0.94
N ALA A 569 -5.24 25.28 -0.79
CA ALA A 569 -3.85 25.24 -0.34
C ALA A 569 -2.92 26.02 -1.30
N ARG A 570 -3.12 25.88 -2.61
CA ARG A 570 -2.35 26.61 -3.63
C ARG A 570 -2.65 28.11 -3.64
N ILE A 571 -3.90 28.51 -3.43
CA ILE A 571 -4.29 29.92 -3.24
C ILE A 571 -3.58 30.49 -2.00
N ALA A 572 -3.59 29.77 -0.88
CA ALA A 572 -2.91 30.18 0.33
C ALA A 572 -1.40 30.34 0.12
N ILE A 573 -0.77 29.42 -0.63
CA ILE A 573 0.65 29.55 -1.00
C ILE A 573 0.88 30.78 -1.86
N LEU A 574 0.06 31.02 -2.88
CA LEU A 574 0.20 32.18 -3.78
C LEU A 574 0.07 33.51 -3.03
N ARG A 575 -0.81 33.58 -2.02
CA ARG A 575 -1.00 34.76 -1.16
C ARG A 575 0.03 34.89 -0.02
N GLY A 576 0.69 33.79 0.35
CA GLY A 576 1.47 33.71 1.59
C GLY A 576 0.59 33.69 2.84
N ASP A 577 -0.65 33.20 2.74
CA ASP A 577 -1.59 33.07 3.86
C ASP A 577 -1.28 31.80 4.66
N VAL A 578 -0.63 32.00 5.80
CA VAL A 578 -0.15 30.91 6.67
C VAL A 578 -1.31 30.15 7.32
N GLU A 579 -2.36 30.85 7.76
CA GLU A 579 -3.49 30.23 8.46
C GLU A 579 -4.30 29.38 7.48
N ALA A 580 -4.66 29.94 6.32
CA ALA A 580 -5.39 29.23 5.29
C ALA A 580 -4.60 28.01 4.78
N TYR A 581 -3.26 28.11 4.67
CA TYR A 581 -2.40 26.99 4.30
C TYR A 581 -2.52 25.83 5.29
N PHE A 582 -2.26 26.06 6.58
CA PHE A 582 -2.32 24.99 7.59
C PHE A 582 -3.72 24.41 7.75
N ASN A 583 -4.76 25.24 7.62
CA ASN A 583 -6.15 24.78 7.62
C ASN A 583 -6.44 23.82 6.45
N SER A 584 -5.97 24.15 5.24
CA SER A 584 -6.14 23.30 4.06
C SER A 584 -5.38 21.98 4.20
N ILE A 585 -4.12 22.02 4.68
CA ILE A 585 -3.32 20.81 4.97
C ILE A 585 -4.03 19.89 5.96
N LYS A 586 -4.55 20.47 7.05
CA LYS A 586 -5.30 19.72 8.07
C LYS A 586 -6.53 19.06 7.45
N ARG A 587 -7.34 19.80 6.69
CA ARG A 587 -8.54 19.27 6.04
C ARG A 587 -8.23 18.13 5.07
N ILE A 588 -7.18 18.25 4.26
CA ILE A 588 -6.72 17.19 3.34
C ILE A 588 -6.41 15.92 4.15
N LYS A 589 -5.62 16.04 5.24
CA LYS A 589 -5.27 14.89 6.09
C LYS A 589 -6.48 14.29 6.82
N ASP A 590 -7.40 15.11 7.29
CA ASP A 590 -8.60 14.68 8.03
C ASP A 590 -9.53 13.77 7.18
N TYR A 591 -9.45 13.81 5.85
CA TYR A 591 -10.23 12.91 4.99
C TYR A 591 -9.81 11.44 5.11
N SER A 592 -8.56 11.16 5.49
CA SER A 592 -8.10 9.78 5.73
C SER A 592 -8.89 9.06 6.83
N GLY A 593 -9.36 9.79 7.84
CA GLY A 593 -10.20 9.27 8.91
C GLY A 593 -11.70 9.21 8.57
N LYS A 594 -12.13 9.88 7.50
CA LYS A 594 -13.55 9.93 7.07
C LYS A 594 -13.86 8.90 6.00
N ASP A 595 -12.88 8.54 5.19
CA ASP A 595 -13.05 7.68 4.02
C ASP A 595 -11.85 6.76 3.84
N SER A 596 -12.03 5.49 4.16
CA SER A 596 -10.96 4.49 4.18
C SER A 596 -10.72 3.82 2.82
N ARG A 597 -11.36 4.30 1.75
CA ARG A 597 -11.16 3.76 0.40
C ARG A 597 -9.75 4.07 -0.08
N LEU A 598 -9.09 3.07 -0.66
CA LEU A 598 -7.68 3.13 -1.02
C LEU A 598 -7.34 4.29 -1.96
N TYR A 599 -8.14 4.51 -3.01
CA TYR A 599 -7.89 5.59 -3.97
C TYR A 599 -7.96 6.99 -3.33
N ILE A 600 -8.79 7.18 -2.30
CA ILE A 600 -8.86 8.45 -1.55
C ILE A 600 -7.55 8.68 -0.80
N ILE A 601 -6.97 7.63 -0.22
CA ILE A 601 -5.68 7.74 0.44
C ILE A 601 -4.59 8.07 -0.58
N ARG A 602 -4.63 7.48 -1.79
CA ARG A 602 -3.70 7.83 -2.89
C ARG A 602 -3.88 9.28 -3.37
N MET A 603 -5.11 9.79 -3.41
CA MET A 603 -5.37 11.20 -3.69
C MET A 603 -4.79 12.12 -2.62
N ILE A 604 -4.92 11.79 -1.34
CA ILE A 604 -4.32 12.56 -0.24
C ILE A 604 -2.80 12.63 -0.40
N GLU A 605 -2.14 11.49 -0.63
CA GLU A 605 -0.70 11.40 -0.91
C GLU A 605 -0.29 12.27 -2.11
N HIS A 606 -1.08 12.24 -3.18
CA HIS A 606 -0.85 13.03 -4.38
C HIS A 606 -1.05 14.54 -4.12
N CYS A 607 -2.12 14.95 -3.44
CA CYS A 607 -2.34 16.35 -3.03
C CYS A 607 -1.17 16.88 -2.21
N MET A 608 -0.73 16.12 -1.20
CA MET A 608 0.40 16.49 -0.34
C MET A 608 1.72 16.59 -1.13
N SER A 609 1.94 15.70 -2.10
CA SER A 609 3.11 15.74 -2.98
C SER A 609 3.08 16.95 -3.93
N ILE A 610 1.91 17.32 -4.46
CA ILE A 610 1.73 18.55 -5.25
C ILE A 610 2.04 19.79 -4.39
N ILE A 611 1.63 19.81 -3.12
CA ILE A 611 1.94 20.93 -2.23
C ILE A 611 3.46 21.08 -2.05
N SER A 612 4.17 19.97 -1.88
CA SER A 612 5.65 19.96 -1.76
C SER A 612 6.30 20.45 -3.05
N PHE A 613 5.80 20.01 -4.21
CA PHE A 613 6.20 20.52 -5.52
C PHE A 613 6.03 22.04 -5.65
N VAL A 614 4.87 22.59 -5.24
CA VAL A 614 4.60 24.04 -5.32
C VAL A 614 5.45 24.84 -4.34
N LEU A 615 5.80 24.26 -3.20
CA LEU A 615 6.74 24.85 -2.23
C LEU A 615 8.20 24.65 -2.62
N ASP A 616 8.48 23.83 -3.63
CA ASP A 616 9.81 23.39 -4.06
C ASP A 616 10.61 22.70 -2.94
N ASP A 617 9.96 21.85 -2.15
CA ASP A 617 10.56 20.97 -1.14
C ASP A 617 10.11 19.51 -1.30
N GLU A 618 10.73 18.58 -0.58
CA GLU A 618 10.42 17.15 -0.65
C GLU A 618 9.65 16.66 0.58
N GLU A 619 9.11 17.56 1.41
CA GLU A 619 8.64 17.24 2.75
C GLU A 619 7.51 16.21 2.78
N TYR A 620 6.51 16.37 1.92
CA TYR A 620 5.35 15.51 1.87
C TYR A 620 5.30 14.63 0.60
N VAL A 621 6.43 14.53 -0.11
CA VAL A 621 6.49 13.72 -1.32
C VAL A 621 6.38 12.25 -0.93
N SER A 622 5.37 11.57 -1.49
CA SER A 622 5.17 10.15 -1.21
C SER A 622 6.19 9.28 -1.97
N PRO A 623 6.69 8.18 -1.36
CA PRO A 623 7.77 7.37 -1.96
C PRO A 623 7.47 6.82 -3.36
N TRP A 624 6.20 6.56 -3.67
CA TRP A 624 5.80 5.99 -4.95
C TRP A 624 5.99 6.95 -6.14
N PHE A 625 6.27 8.24 -5.92
CA PHE A 625 6.63 9.18 -6.99
C PHE A 625 8.10 9.09 -7.45
N TYR A 626 8.97 8.39 -6.72
CA TYR A 626 10.38 8.24 -7.07
C TYR A 626 10.63 7.18 -8.15
N ASP A 627 9.61 6.41 -8.54
CA ASP A 627 9.73 5.32 -9.50
C ASP A 627 8.47 5.20 -10.38
N MET A 628 8.67 5.02 -11.68
CA MET A 628 7.56 5.03 -12.65
C MET A 628 6.69 3.76 -12.56
N GLU A 629 7.27 2.61 -12.21
CA GLU A 629 6.50 1.38 -12.04
C GLU A 629 5.59 1.46 -10.81
N ASN A 630 6.07 2.06 -9.72
CA ASN A 630 5.25 2.35 -8.55
C ASN A 630 4.13 3.36 -8.84
N ILE A 631 4.37 4.39 -9.68
CA ILE A 631 3.30 5.29 -10.14
C ILE A 631 2.21 4.49 -10.87
N LYS A 632 2.59 3.69 -11.88
CA LYS A 632 1.64 2.89 -12.67
C LYS A 632 0.83 1.91 -11.84
N LYS A 633 1.44 1.29 -10.82
CA LYS A 633 0.76 0.39 -9.87
C LYS A 633 -0.21 1.12 -8.95
N THR A 634 0.16 2.34 -8.52
CA THR A 634 -0.58 3.09 -7.49
C THR A 634 -1.78 3.83 -8.05
N VAL A 635 -1.58 4.64 -9.10
CA VAL A 635 -2.66 5.43 -9.71
C VAL A 635 -3.31 4.68 -10.87
N TYR A 636 -4.45 5.17 -11.36
CA TYR A 636 -5.05 4.62 -12.57
C TYR A 636 -4.35 5.17 -13.81
N ALA A 637 -4.36 4.41 -14.91
CA ALA A 637 -3.63 4.74 -16.14
C ALA A 637 -3.92 6.16 -16.65
N PRO A 638 -5.17 6.68 -16.64
CA PRO A 638 -5.43 8.06 -17.06
C PRO A 638 -4.80 9.14 -16.18
N VAL A 639 -4.45 8.84 -14.93
CA VAL A 639 -3.82 9.79 -13.99
C VAL A 639 -2.29 9.77 -14.10
N VAL A 640 -1.71 8.71 -14.68
CA VAL A 640 -0.26 8.52 -14.79
C VAL A 640 0.44 9.74 -15.41
N PRO A 641 -0.04 10.36 -16.51
CA PRO A 641 0.63 11.53 -17.09
C PRO A 641 0.73 12.73 -16.14
N HIS A 642 -0.26 12.93 -15.26
CA HIS A 642 -0.21 13.96 -14.22
C HIS A 642 0.81 13.61 -13.12
N ALA A 643 0.71 12.38 -12.61
CA ALA A 643 1.57 11.90 -11.53
C ALA A 643 3.05 11.87 -11.94
N GLN A 644 3.32 11.57 -13.21
CA GLN A 644 4.66 11.58 -13.80
C GLN A 644 5.33 12.96 -13.73
N LEU A 645 4.58 14.06 -13.69
CA LEU A 645 5.16 15.40 -13.56
C LEU A 645 5.95 15.56 -12.27
N LEU A 646 5.47 14.97 -11.17
CA LEU A 646 6.19 14.96 -9.89
C LEU A 646 7.50 14.16 -9.99
N HIS A 647 7.47 13.01 -10.67
CA HIS A 647 8.68 12.23 -10.91
C HIS A 647 9.73 12.99 -11.74
N LEU A 648 9.28 13.63 -12.84
CA LEU A 648 10.14 14.47 -13.68
C LEU A 648 10.74 15.64 -12.91
N TRP A 649 9.95 16.31 -12.07
CA TRP A 649 10.42 17.38 -11.19
C TRP A 649 11.47 16.87 -10.18
N LEU A 650 11.26 15.69 -9.57
CA LEU A 650 12.25 15.08 -8.67
C LEU A 650 13.57 14.77 -9.37
N LEU A 651 13.53 14.19 -10.58
CA LEU A 651 14.73 13.92 -11.37
C LEU A 651 15.48 15.20 -11.73
N LEU A 652 14.75 16.25 -12.13
CA LEU A 652 15.32 17.56 -12.44
C LEU A 652 16.02 18.17 -11.22
N ARG A 653 15.37 18.12 -10.06
CA ARG A 653 15.90 18.62 -8.78
C ARG A 653 17.15 17.88 -8.33
N LYS A 654 17.18 16.55 -8.51
CA LYS A 654 18.35 15.70 -8.20
C LYS A 654 19.42 15.69 -9.31
N LYS A 655 19.23 16.49 -10.38
CA LYS A 655 20.14 16.57 -11.54
C LYS A 655 20.35 15.23 -12.27
N ARG A 656 19.39 14.31 -12.21
CA ARG A 656 19.40 13.03 -12.93
C ARG A 656 18.93 13.22 -14.38
N TYR A 657 19.67 14.03 -15.14
CA TYR A 657 19.23 14.50 -16.47
C TYR A 657 19.07 13.38 -17.51
N ASN A 658 19.92 12.35 -17.48
CA ASN A 658 19.86 11.25 -18.45
C ASN A 658 18.53 10.48 -18.34
N GLU A 659 18.14 10.13 -17.12
CA GLU A 659 16.86 9.47 -16.85
C GLU A 659 15.69 10.39 -17.18
N PHE A 660 15.80 11.67 -16.81
CA PHE A 660 14.79 12.68 -17.16
C PHE A 660 14.56 12.76 -18.68
N TYR A 661 15.62 12.85 -19.49
CA TYR A 661 15.50 12.92 -20.94
C TYR A 661 14.93 11.64 -21.55
N ALA A 662 15.37 10.47 -21.08
CA ALA A 662 14.84 9.19 -21.56
C ALA A 662 13.33 9.07 -21.33
N ILE A 663 12.84 9.50 -20.15
CA ILE A 663 11.42 9.47 -19.82
C ILE A 663 10.62 10.49 -20.67
N CYS A 664 11.15 11.70 -20.85
CA CYS A 664 10.51 12.72 -21.70
C CYS A 664 10.43 12.27 -23.16
N GLU A 665 11.50 11.70 -23.72
CA GLU A 665 11.53 11.17 -25.08
C GLU A 665 10.53 10.03 -25.27
N TYR A 666 10.47 9.10 -24.31
CA TYR A 666 9.47 8.04 -24.31
C TYR A 666 8.03 8.58 -24.29
N ALA A 667 7.75 9.58 -23.44
CA ALA A 667 6.42 10.20 -23.34
C ALA A 667 6.03 10.95 -24.64
N LEU A 668 6.96 11.67 -25.26
CA LEU A 668 6.74 12.37 -26.54
C LEU A 668 6.51 11.36 -27.68
N ASN A 669 7.30 10.29 -27.76
CA ASN A 669 7.13 9.25 -28.77
C ASN A 669 5.81 8.48 -28.60
N MET A 670 5.37 8.24 -27.35
CA MET A 670 4.07 7.65 -27.04
C MET A 670 2.90 8.57 -27.39
N SER A 671 3.05 9.89 -27.22
CA SER A 671 2.03 10.86 -27.63
C SER A 671 1.81 10.88 -29.15
N GLY A 672 2.81 10.46 -29.93
CA GLY A 672 2.71 10.26 -31.39
C GLY A 672 2.27 8.86 -31.83
N ASN A 673 2.47 7.82 -31.00
CA ASN A 673 2.22 6.41 -31.36
C ASN A 673 1.02 5.77 -30.66
N SER A 674 0.33 6.45 -29.76
CA SER A 674 -0.92 5.91 -29.21
C SER A 674 -2.02 5.99 -30.26
N THR A 675 -2.60 4.85 -30.60
CA THR A 675 -3.94 4.67 -31.19
C THR A 675 -5.08 5.36 -30.42
N GLY A 676 -4.78 6.15 -29.38
CA GLY A 676 -5.71 6.59 -28.35
C GLY A 676 -6.28 7.97 -28.60
N ASN A 677 -7.61 8.07 -28.58
CA ASN A 677 -8.35 9.33 -28.65
C ASN A 677 -8.00 10.33 -27.53
N ILE A 678 -7.17 10.04 -26.52
CA ILE A 678 -6.98 10.85 -25.30
C ILE A 678 -5.76 11.79 -25.46
N LYS A 679 -5.87 13.02 -24.97
CA LYS A 679 -4.94 14.15 -25.14
C LYS A 679 -4.82 14.91 -23.83
N TYR A 680 -3.59 15.25 -23.43
CA TYR A 680 -3.32 16.00 -22.20
C TYR A 680 -2.44 17.22 -22.49
N VAL A 681 -3.01 18.42 -22.44
CA VAL A 681 -2.26 19.66 -22.72
C VAL A 681 -1.42 20.07 -21.52
N MET A 682 -1.97 20.01 -20.30
CA MET A 682 -1.27 20.48 -19.11
C MET A 682 0.03 19.70 -18.82
N PRO A 683 0.08 18.35 -18.89
CA PRO A 683 1.34 17.62 -18.75
C PRO A 683 2.37 17.98 -19.81
N GLN A 684 1.93 18.22 -21.06
CA GLN A 684 2.81 18.67 -22.14
C GLN A 684 3.44 20.03 -21.81
N VAL A 685 2.65 20.99 -21.31
CA VAL A 685 3.16 22.30 -20.87
C VAL A 685 4.22 22.16 -19.78
N TYR A 686 3.97 21.36 -18.74
CA TYR A 686 4.97 21.12 -17.68
C TYR A 686 6.22 20.39 -18.19
N GLN A 687 6.07 19.40 -19.09
CA GLN A 687 7.21 18.70 -19.68
C GLN A 687 8.10 19.65 -20.46
N LEU A 688 7.52 20.54 -21.29
CA LEU A 688 8.26 21.56 -22.02
C LEU A 688 8.96 22.56 -21.08
N ILE A 689 8.28 22.98 -20.01
CA ILE A 689 8.89 23.81 -18.95
C ILE A 689 10.09 23.10 -18.32
N PHE A 690 9.96 21.82 -17.94
CA PHE A 690 11.05 21.06 -17.33
C PHE A 690 12.20 20.78 -18.29
N LEU A 691 11.90 20.48 -19.57
CA LEU A 691 12.91 20.33 -20.63
C LEU A 691 13.70 21.61 -20.81
N SER A 692 13.00 22.75 -20.86
CA SER A 692 13.61 24.07 -20.92
C SER A 692 14.55 24.32 -19.72
N MET A 693 14.09 24.05 -18.50
CA MET A 693 14.91 24.17 -17.29
C MET A 693 16.14 23.24 -17.31
N ALA A 694 15.97 21.99 -17.74
CA ALA A 694 17.08 21.02 -17.85
C ALA A 694 18.14 21.50 -18.86
N LYS A 695 17.71 22.02 -20.01
CA LYS A 695 18.62 22.56 -21.04
C LYS A 695 19.36 23.80 -20.56
N ARG A 696 18.66 24.72 -19.87
CA ARG A 696 19.27 25.91 -19.26
C ARG A 696 20.33 25.53 -18.22
N ASN A 697 20.00 24.58 -17.34
CA ASN A 697 20.92 24.09 -16.30
C ASN A 697 22.19 23.42 -16.87
N ASN A 698 22.10 22.89 -18.09
CA ASN A 698 23.23 22.28 -18.83
C ASN A 698 23.92 23.26 -19.81
N GLY A 699 23.65 24.57 -19.71
CA GLY A 699 24.28 25.60 -20.53
C GLY A 699 23.79 25.67 -21.99
N ARG A 700 22.73 24.95 -22.35
CA ARG A 700 22.16 24.92 -23.70
C ARG A 700 21.03 25.93 -23.85
N TYR A 701 21.40 27.21 -23.83
CA TYR A 701 20.44 28.32 -23.74
C TYR A 701 19.47 28.41 -24.93
N LEU A 702 19.94 28.22 -26.17
CA LEU A 702 19.07 28.29 -27.35
C LEU A 702 17.97 27.20 -27.33
N GLU A 703 18.35 25.95 -27.06
CA GLU A 703 17.39 24.85 -26.91
C GLU A 703 16.40 25.11 -25.76
N ALA A 704 16.88 25.68 -24.65
CA ALA A 704 16.03 26.03 -23.52
C ALA A 704 14.97 27.08 -23.90
N GLN A 705 15.35 28.11 -24.67
CA GLN A 705 14.44 29.16 -25.12
C GLN A 705 13.37 28.61 -26.07
N GLU A 706 13.71 27.69 -26.97
CA GLU A 706 12.74 27.07 -27.88
C GLU A 706 11.67 26.26 -27.13
N TYR A 707 12.05 25.40 -26.18
CA TYR A 707 11.08 24.66 -25.38
C TYR A 707 10.17 25.59 -24.55
N LEU A 708 10.72 26.68 -24.00
CA LEU A 708 9.92 27.66 -23.26
C LEU A 708 8.94 28.41 -24.18
N LYS A 709 9.34 28.70 -25.42
CA LYS A 709 8.49 29.28 -26.46
C LYS A 709 7.30 28.42 -26.78
N GLU A 710 7.54 27.13 -26.95
CA GLU A 710 6.51 26.16 -27.26
C GLU A 710 5.51 26.07 -26.10
N ALA A 711 6.02 25.96 -24.86
CA ALA A 711 5.18 25.93 -23.67
C ALA A 711 4.29 27.19 -23.56
N LEU A 712 4.86 28.37 -23.77
CA LEU A 712 4.12 29.64 -23.74
C LEU A 712 3.10 29.73 -24.87
N THR A 713 3.44 29.29 -26.08
CA THR A 713 2.53 29.33 -27.23
C THR A 713 1.24 28.55 -26.97
N ILE A 714 1.36 27.38 -26.33
CA ILE A 714 0.23 26.54 -25.94
C ILE A 714 -0.57 27.21 -24.81
N ALA A 715 0.11 27.65 -23.75
CA ALA A 715 -0.54 28.06 -22.52
C ALA A 715 -1.16 29.47 -22.58
N LEU A 716 -0.59 30.40 -23.34
CA LEU A 716 -1.03 31.79 -23.42
C LEU A 716 -2.41 31.93 -24.09
N GLN A 717 -2.77 31.05 -25.04
CA GLN A 717 -4.08 31.09 -25.72
C GLN A 717 -5.26 30.96 -24.74
N ASP A 718 -5.11 30.12 -23.71
CA ASP A 718 -6.11 29.91 -22.65
C ASP A 718 -5.84 30.71 -21.36
N GLN A 719 -4.79 31.54 -21.38
CA GLN A 719 -4.30 32.37 -20.26
C GLN A 719 -3.78 31.56 -19.06
N ILE A 720 -3.14 30.42 -19.31
CA ILE A 720 -2.62 29.54 -18.26
C ILE A 720 -1.19 29.97 -17.90
N TYR A 721 -1.03 30.70 -16.79
CA TYR A 721 0.24 31.34 -16.41
C TYR A 721 0.91 30.67 -15.20
N LEU A 722 0.13 30.12 -14.27
CA LEU A 722 0.65 29.60 -13.00
C LEU A 722 1.71 28.49 -13.14
N PRO A 723 1.67 27.55 -14.11
CA PRO A 723 2.72 26.54 -14.28
C PRO A 723 4.13 27.13 -14.41
N PHE A 724 4.25 28.30 -15.07
CA PHE A 724 5.49 29.05 -15.19
C PHE A 724 5.84 29.76 -13.88
N ALA A 725 4.87 30.45 -13.27
CA ALA A 725 5.09 31.19 -12.03
C ALA A 725 5.52 30.30 -10.85
N GLN A 726 5.13 29.04 -10.85
CA GLN A 726 5.53 28.04 -9.85
C GLN A 726 7.00 27.63 -9.96
N GLN A 727 7.67 27.90 -11.08
CA GLN A 727 9.10 27.62 -11.23
C GLN A 727 9.92 28.81 -10.73
N GLY A 728 10.63 28.63 -9.61
CA GLY A 728 11.37 29.72 -8.95
C GLY A 728 12.40 30.44 -9.83
N CYS A 729 12.95 29.77 -10.85
CA CYS A 729 13.91 30.34 -11.78
C CYS A 729 13.27 31.23 -12.87
N MET A 730 11.95 31.22 -13.03
CA MET A 730 11.27 31.93 -14.13
C MET A 730 11.29 33.45 -13.96
N THR A 731 11.43 33.97 -12.73
CA THR A 731 11.63 35.41 -12.53
C THR A 731 12.87 35.93 -13.23
N ASP A 732 13.88 35.06 -13.36
CA ASP A 732 15.19 35.40 -13.91
C ASP A 732 15.29 34.93 -15.36
N PHE A 733 14.58 33.85 -15.73
CA PHE A 733 14.62 33.29 -17.08
C PHE A 733 13.77 34.07 -18.09
N LEU A 734 12.55 34.49 -17.71
CA LEU A 734 11.65 35.19 -18.64
C LEU A 734 12.27 36.48 -19.21
N PRO A 735 13.03 37.29 -18.44
CA PRO A 735 13.76 38.43 -18.98
C PRO A 735 14.90 38.10 -19.95
N GLU A 736 15.46 36.88 -19.91
CA GLU A 736 16.56 36.45 -20.79
C GLU A 736 16.07 36.09 -22.22
N LEU A 737 14.76 36.06 -22.45
CA LEU A 737 14.17 35.78 -23.76
C LEU A 737 14.43 36.94 -24.73
N SER A 738 14.88 36.62 -25.95
CA SER A 738 15.31 37.60 -26.96
C SER A 738 14.21 38.58 -27.38
N VAL A 739 14.61 39.73 -27.95
CA VAL A 739 13.66 40.76 -28.44
C VAL A 739 12.70 40.21 -29.51
N CYS A 740 13.11 39.24 -30.33
CA CYS A 740 12.22 38.57 -31.30
C CYS A 740 11.10 37.76 -30.63
N PHE A 741 11.29 37.32 -29.40
CA PHE A 741 10.31 36.60 -28.59
C PHE A 741 9.22 37.53 -28.03
N TYR A 742 9.59 38.77 -27.70
CA TYR A 742 8.67 39.82 -27.25
C TYR A 742 7.59 40.14 -28.30
N ASP A 743 7.89 39.98 -29.60
CA ASP A 743 6.91 40.24 -30.66
C ASP A 743 5.88 39.10 -30.82
N CYS A 744 6.27 37.85 -30.54
CA CYS A 744 5.35 36.70 -30.48
C CYS A 744 4.39 36.78 -29.27
N ILE A 745 4.84 37.35 -28.15
CA ILE A 745 3.99 37.55 -26.97
C ILE A 745 3.10 38.81 -27.12
N LYS A 746 3.56 39.85 -27.85
CA LYS A 746 2.77 41.06 -28.12
C LYS A 746 1.49 40.80 -28.91
N THR A 747 1.49 39.84 -29.86
CA THR A 747 0.28 39.52 -30.65
C THR A 747 -0.85 38.97 -29.78
N GLN A 748 -0.54 38.37 -28.63
CA GLN A 748 -1.52 37.93 -27.61
C GLN A 748 -1.72 38.95 -26.47
N GLY A 749 -1.18 40.16 -26.61
CA GLY A 749 -1.38 41.31 -25.71
C GLY A 749 -0.22 41.56 -24.74
N LYS A 750 0.30 42.81 -24.73
CA LYS A 750 1.34 43.30 -23.78
C LYS A 750 0.98 43.06 -22.29
N ASN A 751 -0.31 42.99 -21.97
CA ASN A 751 -0.82 42.79 -20.60
C ASN A 751 -0.60 41.36 -20.08
N SER A 752 -0.46 40.37 -20.98
CA SER A 752 -0.30 38.95 -20.61
C SER A 752 1.10 38.67 -20.03
N PHE A 753 2.14 39.30 -20.59
CA PHE A 753 3.52 39.13 -20.11
C PHE A 753 3.76 39.82 -18.76
N THR A 754 3.25 41.05 -18.61
CA THR A 754 3.35 41.78 -17.34
C THR A 754 2.57 41.07 -16.24
N GLY A 755 1.39 40.53 -16.56
CA GLY A 755 0.61 39.68 -15.65
C GLY A 755 1.37 38.42 -15.22
N LEU A 756 2.01 37.71 -16.16
CA LEU A 756 2.84 36.54 -15.85
C LEU A 756 4.02 36.91 -14.92
N MET A 757 4.76 37.97 -15.22
CA MET A 757 5.89 38.41 -14.40
C MET A 757 5.47 38.79 -12.98
N GLU A 758 4.33 39.47 -12.83
CA GLU A 758 3.78 39.80 -11.53
C GLU A 758 3.34 38.55 -10.76
N LEU A 759 2.73 37.58 -11.45
CA LEU A 759 2.36 36.30 -10.87
C LEU A 759 3.58 35.51 -10.39
N CYS A 760 4.67 35.48 -11.17
CA CYS A 760 5.95 34.88 -10.75
C CYS A 760 6.47 35.49 -9.44
N LYS A 761 6.43 36.83 -9.31
CA LYS A 761 6.85 37.53 -8.09
C LYS A 761 5.96 37.21 -6.90
N ARG A 762 4.63 37.24 -7.09
CA ARG A 762 3.64 36.88 -6.06
C ARG A 762 3.86 35.46 -5.56
N GLN A 763 4.00 34.50 -6.48
CA GLN A 763 4.26 33.09 -6.16
C GLN A 763 5.58 32.93 -5.38
N LYS A 764 6.68 33.53 -5.84
CA LYS A 764 7.98 33.47 -5.15
C LYS A 764 7.91 34.05 -3.73
N ARG A 765 7.20 35.18 -3.55
CA ARG A 765 6.97 35.80 -2.23
C ARG A 765 6.14 34.90 -1.33
N GLY A 766 5.01 34.38 -1.84
CA GLY A 766 4.10 33.54 -1.09
C GLY A 766 4.76 32.24 -0.61
N VAL A 767 5.48 31.54 -1.51
CA VAL A 767 6.29 30.36 -1.18
C VAL A 767 7.31 30.66 -0.08
N SER A 768 8.04 31.78 -0.18
CA SER A 768 8.99 32.20 0.88
C SER A 768 8.30 32.37 2.24
N ILE A 769 7.13 33.00 2.29
CA ILE A 769 6.38 33.21 3.55
C ILE A 769 5.94 31.87 4.14
N ILE A 770 5.35 30.99 3.33
CA ILE A 770 4.88 29.68 3.79
C ILE A 770 6.04 28.78 4.23
N ARG A 771 7.14 28.71 3.48
CA ARG A 771 8.31 27.90 3.88
C ARG A 771 8.87 28.36 5.22
N ARG A 772 8.98 29.67 5.43
CA ARG A 772 9.37 30.22 6.74
C ARG A 772 8.39 29.77 7.82
N ALA A 773 7.08 29.90 7.57
CA ALA A 773 6.02 29.46 8.48
C ALA A 773 6.12 27.98 8.86
N ILE A 774 6.37 27.10 7.89
CA ILE A 774 6.57 25.65 8.11
C ILE A 774 7.76 25.39 9.01
N VAL A 775 8.90 26.05 8.76
CA VAL A 775 10.08 25.94 9.62
C VAL A 775 9.75 26.43 11.03
N GLN A 776 9.00 27.53 11.18
CA GLN A 776 8.56 28.00 12.52
C GLN A 776 7.66 26.98 13.22
N TYR A 777 6.68 26.43 12.50
CA TYR A 777 5.71 25.49 13.04
C TYR A 777 6.35 24.17 13.51
N LYS A 778 7.40 23.72 12.80
CA LYS A 778 8.16 22.52 13.17
C LYS A 778 9.28 22.79 14.17
N SER A 779 9.63 24.06 14.40
CA SER A 779 10.71 24.42 15.28
C SER A 779 10.42 23.94 16.69
N PRO A 780 11.33 23.18 17.34
CA PRO A 780 11.18 22.86 18.76
C PRO A 780 11.39 24.10 19.64
N LEU A 781 11.83 25.22 19.06
CA LEU A 781 12.10 26.46 19.75
C LEU A 781 10.83 27.30 19.90
N THR A 782 10.67 27.87 21.08
CA THR A 782 9.69 28.94 21.32
C THR A 782 10.08 30.20 20.52
N PRO A 783 9.14 31.12 20.23
CA PRO A 783 9.44 32.36 19.52
C PRO A 783 10.62 33.14 20.12
N ARG A 784 10.70 33.21 21.45
CA ARG A 784 11.77 33.92 22.17
C ARG A 784 13.12 33.20 22.10
N GLU A 785 13.12 31.87 22.18
CA GLU A 785 14.33 31.05 21.98
C GLU A 785 14.89 31.23 20.58
N ARG A 786 14.01 31.27 19.57
CA ARG A 786 14.39 31.45 18.18
C ARG A 786 14.92 32.85 17.90
N GLU A 787 14.30 33.89 18.44
CA GLU A 787 14.77 35.27 18.30
C GLU A 787 16.22 35.41 18.82
N ILE A 788 16.50 34.84 20.00
CA ILE A 788 17.85 34.80 20.58
C ILE A 788 18.81 33.96 19.71
N ALA A 789 18.34 32.83 19.18
CA ALA A 789 19.13 31.96 18.32
C ALA A 789 19.47 32.59 16.96
N LEU A 790 18.55 33.36 16.35
CA LEU A 790 18.77 34.10 15.10
C LEU A 790 19.79 35.22 15.30
N LEU A 791 19.69 35.99 16.39
CA LEU A 791 20.69 37.00 16.72
C LEU A 791 22.06 36.38 17.04
N ALA A 792 22.07 35.19 17.66
CA ALA A 792 23.30 34.42 17.82
C ALA A 792 23.86 33.94 16.47
N LYS A 793 22.99 33.61 15.49
CA LYS A 793 23.36 33.23 14.12
C LYS A 793 23.96 34.42 13.34
N GLU A 794 23.53 35.64 13.63
CA GLU A 794 24.12 36.90 13.13
C GLU A 794 25.47 37.27 13.80
N ARG A 795 26.05 36.37 14.60
CA ARG A 795 27.34 36.55 15.31
C ARG A 795 27.34 37.58 16.46
N LEU A 796 26.18 38.04 16.95
CA LEU A 796 26.12 38.93 18.12
C LEU A 796 26.50 38.19 19.42
N SER A 797 27.38 38.77 20.25
CA SER A 797 27.70 38.25 21.58
C SER A 797 26.47 38.19 22.49
N SER A 798 26.48 37.34 23.53
CA SER A 798 25.36 37.27 24.48
C SER A 798 25.05 38.62 25.14
N LYS A 799 26.07 39.48 25.30
CA LYS A 799 25.94 40.86 25.81
C LYS A 799 25.24 41.79 24.80
N GLU A 800 25.56 41.69 23.53
CA GLU A 800 24.90 42.47 22.46
C GLU A 800 23.45 42.03 22.24
N ILE A 801 23.19 40.72 22.29
CA ILE A 801 21.82 40.17 22.23
C ILE A 801 21.01 40.66 23.44
N ALA A 802 21.59 40.62 24.63
CA ALA A 802 20.95 41.09 25.86
C ALA A 802 20.58 42.58 25.79
N ALA A 803 21.49 43.41 25.28
CA ALA A 803 21.23 44.83 25.04
C ALA A 803 20.15 45.07 23.98
N LYS A 804 20.18 44.33 22.86
CA LYS A 804 19.22 44.46 21.74
C LYS A 804 17.81 44.02 22.14
N LEU A 805 17.70 43.03 23.02
CA LEU A 805 16.43 42.45 23.47
C LEU A 805 15.95 42.95 24.84
N TYR A 806 16.67 43.89 25.45
CA TYR A 806 16.41 44.45 26.79
C TYR A 806 16.21 43.39 27.88
N ILE A 807 17.09 42.39 27.92
CA ILE A 807 17.08 41.30 28.92
C ILE A 807 18.46 41.09 29.52
N SER A 808 18.56 40.29 30.59
CA SER A 808 19.87 40.00 31.21
C SER A 808 20.73 39.08 30.34
N GLU A 809 22.06 39.26 30.39
CA GLU A 809 23.01 38.39 29.70
C GLU A 809 22.91 36.92 30.17
N MET A 810 22.63 36.70 31.47
CA MET A 810 22.38 35.35 31.99
C MET A 810 21.16 34.71 31.33
N THR A 811 20.08 35.48 31.12
CA THR A 811 18.89 35.00 30.42
C THR A 811 19.24 34.56 29.01
N VAL A 812 20.01 35.36 28.25
CA VAL A 812 20.47 34.98 26.90
C VAL A 812 21.29 33.69 26.92
N ARG A 813 22.24 33.54 27.84
CA ARG A 813 23.07 32.32 27.96
C ARG A 813 22.24 31.09 28.33
N ALA A 814 21.30 31.23 29.26
CA ALA A 814 20.39 30.15 29.66
C ALA A 814 19.47 29.73 28.51
N THR A 815 18.90 30.71 27.79
CA THR A 815 18.07 30.44 26.60
C THR A 815 18.89 29.79 25.49
N LEU A 816 20.13 30.21 25.23
CA LEU A 816 21.00 29.56 24.24
C LEU A 816 21.34 28.10 24.62
N ARG A 817 21.50 27.77 25.91
CA ARG A 817 21.63 26.37 26.35
C ARG A 817 20.36 25.56 26.07
N SER A 818 19.18 26.13 26.34
CA SER A 818 17.89 25.50 26.00
C SER A 818 17.77 25.28 24.49
N VAL A 819 18.14 26.29 23.68
CA VAL A 819 18.17 26.19 22.21
C VAL A 819 19.10 25.06 21.76
N TYR A 820 20.31 24.99 22.30
CA TYR A 820 21.29 23.96 21.95
C TYR A 820 20.78 22.56 22.27
N SER A 821 20.18 22.39 23.45
CA SER A 821 19.55 21.13 23.84
C SER A 821 18.36 20.75 22.93
N LYS A 822 17.48 21.71 22.61
CA LYS A 822 16.29 21.47 21.77
C LYS A 822 16.61 21.20 20.30
N LEU A 823 17.70 21.78 19.79
CA LEU A 823 18.17 21.58 18.42
C LEU A 823 19.14 20.40 18.27
N ASP A 824 19.52 19.78 19.40
CA ASP A 824 20.52 18.72 19.49
C ASP A 824 21.86 19.15 18.86
N ILE A 825 22.39 20.27 19.35
CA ILE A 825 23.68 20.83 18.95
C ILE A 825 24.52 21.19 20.17
N HIS A 826 25.84 21.13 20.03
CA HIS A 826 26.78 21.33 21.16
C HIS A 826 27.59 22.61 21.05
N SER A 827 27.49 23.33 19.92
CA SER A 827 28.28 24.53 19.70
C SER A 827 27.51 25.62 18.96
N ARG A 828 27.97 26.86 19.15
CA ARG A 828 27.51 28.01 18.38
C ARG A 828 27.84 27.88 16.89
N ALA A 829 28.89 27.12 16.55
CA ALA A 829 29.25 26.83 15.17
C ALA A 829 28.21 25.95 14.48
N GLU A 830 27.71 24.92 15.17
CA GLU A 830 26.63 24.05 14.67
C GLU A 830 25.31 24.81 14.50
N LEU A 831 25.02 25.80 15.36
CA LEU A 831 23.86 26.68 15.20
C LEU A 831 23.85 27.40 13.84
N TYR A 832 25.02 27.72 13.28
CA TYR A 832 25.11 28.38 11.96
C TYR A 832 24.63 27.47 10.82
N LEU A 833 24.80 26.15 10.97
CA LEU A 833 24.47 25.15 9.95
C LEU A 833 23.05 24.60 10.07
N LYS A 834 22.37 24.81 11.20
CA LYS A 834 20.98 24.38 11.44
C LYS A 834 19.95 25.40 10.94
N GLU A 835 18.89 24.89 10.30
CA GLU A 835 17.65 25.63 10.07
C GLU A 835 16.65 25.31 11.18
N PHE A 836 15.98 26.35 11.72
CA PHE A 836 15.02 26.26 12.83
C PHE A 836 14.12 27.50 12.89
#